data_AF-A0A7K4MLQ7-F1
#
_entry.id   AF-A0A7K4MLQ7-F1
#
_cell.length_a   1.000
_cell.length_b   1.000
_cell.length_c   1.000
_cell.angle_alpha   90.00
_cell.angle_beta   90.00
_cell.angle_gamma   90.00
#
_symmetry.space_group_name_H-M   'P 1'
#
loop_
_entity.id
_entity.type
_entity.pdbx_description
1 polymer ?
#
loop_
_entity_poly.entity_id
_entity_poly.type
_entity_poly.pdbx_seq_one_letter_code
_entity_poly.pdbx_strand_id
1 'polypeptide(L)'
;MKKLLVLILALSIVVIMYNESFAEKSTFFDSVKFIQYLDENTALEEVRNGNLDVYYYTISSDRLENYQAREGLQVFDSTGGSYSILVNPAESEEFNPFSSKDIRFALNYLIDRKLIVNELMGGYGSPIISYYGPSDPEYLTVIEQLEAFNFKYNPVLAEEIITRVLKERGAVKIDDKWQIDAKPIEIKIFIRSDDTVRKSIGEILASKLQKIGFTIKKDFGDLNKAFVVVYGSNPSDLKWSLYTEGWGRSAFVRYDSVGLGQMYSPWFSTMPGFNDPSYWNYKNDRLDTLTQKIYTGGFESSEKRSQLIQEAVVEGVNESVRIFLASKIDQYVVNEKVKGIVNDFGAGVPSRFTPINAQSSNNEFVIGVKQIYQGAWNPVMGLTDMYSRHIWGIISDPATFKHPFTGETFPIRAEWQVETAGPNEKLTVPQEAIIWNPYFQKWDYVTPDTLATSKVTFDYKFSNWHNGQEMDINDILYSLYFTIEWGTQIDENDRTFDTEFTPRTSQIIQTIIGVNPIDEDTIEVYVDYWHFDEGEIADWAVLWNSMPWEISSAMEKAVMDGKVSFSRSGATSKNVNWLSLIIPTDANLIKEYLQEFKNSNYIPVALKENYQNSQYFQNRYDSSIKWIETNNHAVISNGPFYLKSYSPESRTITVSAFDDDSYPFKIGEWAEFEKAKLPIIKNIEMKNIIQRGEELEIRVEVDNSDSILYFLTNTEGRMISSETLNIDGNRITVTVPSENTKDLGIGANNIKIFAISNSVLKPDFYESSFLVTDVKAELPTSLSTNIEFTENKSEYWIWIIPILFFIGVGVYLKKQYL
;
A
#
# COMPACT_ATOMS: atom_id res chain seq x y z
N MET A 1 51.39 13.69 -49.89
CA MET A 1 50.30 14.50 -49.30
C MET A 1 48.91 13.89 -49.53
N LYS A 2 48.46 13.63 -50.78
CA LYS A 2 47.12 13.03 -51.04
C LYS A 2 46.85 11.69 -50.32
N LYS A 3 47.82 10.78 -50.25
CA LYS A 3 47.65 9.48 -49.53
C LYS A 3 47.60 9.62 -48.00
N LEU A 4 48.23 10.65 -47.44
CA LEU A 4 48.22 10.92 -45.99
C LEU A 4 46.88 11.55 -45.58
N LEU A 5 46.32 12.42 -46.44
CA LEU A 5 44.99 13.01 -46.23
C LEU A 5 43.88 11.95 -46.24
N VAL A 6 43.96 10.96 -47.14
CA VAL A 6 42.99 9.86 -47.21
C VAL A 6 43.06 8.96 -45.97
N LEU A 7 44.26 8.74 -45.42
CA LEU A 7 44.42 7.96 -44.19
C LEU A 7 43.89 8.71 -42.96
N ILE A 8 44.12 10.03 -42.88
CA ILE A 8 43.59 10.87 -41.80
C ILE A 8 42.06 10.96 -41.90
N LEU A 9 41.50 11.08 -43.11
CA LEU A 9 40.05 11.12 -43.33
C LEU A 9 39.39 9.78 -42.97
N ALA A 10 40.02 8.65 -43.33
CA ALA A 10 39.57 7.32 -42.95
C ALA A 10 39.66 7.06 -41.44
N LEU A 11 40.73 7.52 -40.77
CA LEU A 11 40.84 7.44 -39.31
C LEU A 11 39.82 8.34 -38.61
N SER A 12 39.53 9.54 -39.12
CA SER A 12 38.48 10.40 -38.55
C SER A 12 37.08 9.81 -38.71
N ILE A 13 36.80 9.09 -39.80
CA ILE A 13 35.52 8.40 -39.98
C ILE A 13 35.42 7.20 -39.02
N VAL A 14 36.52 6.49 -38.73
CA VAL A 14 36.53 5.41 -37.73
C VAL A 14 36.38 5.96 -36.29
N VAL A 15 36.95 7.11 -35.98
CA VAL A 15 36.77 7.74 -34.65
C VAL A 15 35.36 8.32 -34.46
N ILE A 16 34.69 8.75 -35.55
CA ILE A 16 33.29 9.20 -35.51
C ILE A 16 32.31 8.01 -35.46
N MET A 17 32.66 6.85 -36.03
CA MET A 17 31.82 5.63 -35.97
C MET A 17 31.95 4.84 -34.66
N TYR A 18 32.85 5.22 -33.75
CA TYR A 18 33.01 4.60 -32.42
C TYR A 18 32.58 5.50 -31.25
N ASN A 19 31.97 6.65 -31.53
CA ASN A 19 31.08 7.32 -30.57
C ASN A 19 29.65 6.81 -30.83
N GLU A 20 29.43 5.51 -30.69
CA GLU A 20 28.14 5.09 -30.15
C GLU A 20 28.17 5.59 -28.70
N SER A 21 27.60 6.78 -28.49
CA SER A 21 27.14 7.20 -27.18
C SER A 21 26.13 6.14 -26.75
N PHE A 22 26.59 5.08 -26.10
CA PHE A 22 25.69 4.19 -25.39
C PHE A 22 25.01 5.05 -24.34
N ALA A 23 23.68 5.11 -24.40
CA ALA A 23 22.91 5.79 -23.38
C ALA A 23 23.36 5.33 -22.00
N GLU A 24 23.55 6.28 -21.07
CA GLU A 24 23.93 5.92 -19.71
C GLU A 24 22.79 5.13 -19.08
N LYS A 25 23.11 3.95 -18.55
CA LYS A 25 22.12 3.05 -17.98
C LYS A 25 21.34 3.71 -16.84
N SER A 26 20.03 3.46 -16.83
CA SER A 26 19.12 3.89 -15.76
C SER A 26 19.05 2.89 -14.60
N THR A 27 19.36 1.62 -14.86
CA THR A 27 19.34 0.54 -13.85
C THR A 27 20.52 -0.40 -14.01
N PHE A 28 20.86 -1.15 -12.96
CA PHE A 28 21.99 -2.09 -13.00
C PHE A 28 21.69 -3.34 -13.84
N PHE A 29 20.42 -3.67 -14.07
CA PHE A 29 19.99 -4.87 -14.79
C PHE A 29 19.54 -4.54 -16.22
N ASP A 30 19.83 -5.43 -17.17
CA ASP A 30 19.33 -5.32 -18.56
C ASP A 30 17.86 -5.78 -18.66
N SER A 31 17.43 -6.64 -17.73
CA SER A 31 16.04 -7.13 -17.66
C SER A 31 15.65 -7.57 -16.25
N VAL A 32 14.34 -7.58 -15.99
CA VAL A 32 13.74 -8.17 -14.80
C VAL A 32 12.72 -9.21 -15.23
N LYS A 33 12.81 -10.40 -14.66
CA LYS A 33 11.94 -11.54 -14.97
C LYS A 33 11.10 -11.90 -13.75
N PHE A 34 9.79 -11.74 -13.88
CA PHE A 34 8.80 -12.20 -12.91
C PHE A 34 8.35 -13.60 -13.28
N ILE A 35 8.47 -14.55 -12.35
CA ILE A 35 8.11 -15.96 -12.57
C ILE A 35 7.24 -16.49 -11.44
N GLN A 36 6.18 -17.21 -11.80
CA GLN A 36 5.21 -17.69 -10.81
C GLN A 36 5.72 -18.89 -10.00
N TYR A 37 5.66 -18.76 -8.67
CA TYR A 37 5.84 -19.83 -7.69
C TYR A 37 4.66 -19.86 -6.71
N LEU A 38 3.85 -20.93 -6.80
CA LEU A 38 2.69 -21.14 -5.91
C LEU A 38 3.07 -21.69 -4.54
N ASP A 39 4.15 -22.48 -4.48
CA ASP A 39 4.66 -23.06 -3.25
C ASP A 39 5.81 -22.21 -2.70
N GLU A 40 5.58 -21.64 -1.52
CA GLU A 40 6.50 -20.71 -0.85
C GLU A 40 7.79 -21.41 -0.40
N ASN A 41 7.77 -22.73 -0.10
CA ASN A 41 8.97 -23.48 0.26
C ASN A 41 9.91 -23.63 -0.94
N THR A 42 9.34 -24.02 -2.08
CA THR A 42 10.09 -24.12 -3.33
C THR A 42 10.70 -22.77 -3.68
N ALA A 43 9.92 -21.68 -3.61
CA ALA A 43 10.44 -20.33 -3.85
C ALA A 43 11.59 -19.96 -2.89
N LEU A 44 11.47 -20.26 -1.60
CA LEU A 44 12.51 -20.02 -0.59
C LEU A 44 13.83 -20.74 -0.95
N GLU A 45 13.76 -22.02 -1.34
CA GLU A 45 14.96 -22.78 -1.74
C GLU A 45 15.56 -22.25 -3.04
N GLU A 46 14.75 -21.84 -4.01
CA GLU A 46 15.23 -21.24 -5.26
C GLU A 46 15.93 -19.89 -5.01
N VAL A 47 15.44 -19.09 -4.05
CA VAL A 47 16.14 -17.88 -3.60
C VAL A 47 17.44 -18.23 -2.89
N ARG A 48 17.45 -19.21 -1.98
CA ARG A 48 18.66 -19.64 -1.26
C ARG A 48 19.75 -20.11 -2.22
N ASN A 49 19.38 -20.86 -3.25
CA ASN A 49 20.31 -21.39 -4.26
C ASN A 49 20.75 -20.34 -5.29
N GLY A 50 20.10 -19.18 -5.33
CA GLY A 50 20.41 -18.09 -6.27
C GLY A 50 19.86 -18.32 -7.69
N ASN A 51 18.85 -19.17 -7.82
CA ASN A 51 18.06 -19.30 -9.06
C ASN A 51 17.01 -18.18 -9.16
N LEU A 52 16.48 -17.76 -8.01
CA LEU A 52 15.76 -16.51 -7.82
C LEU A 52 16.67 -15.56 -7.05
N ASP A 53 16.64 -14.28 -7.43
CA ASP A 53 17.30 -13.24 -6.65
C ASP A 53 16.45 -12.83 -5.44
N VAL A 54 15.12 -12.85 -5.60
CA VAL A 54 14.16 -12.43 -4.58
C VAL A 54 12.80 -13.10 -4.77
N TYR A 55 12.04 -13.25 -3.69
CA TYR A 55 10.63 -13.67 -3.72
C TYR A 55 9.70 -12.56 -3.23
N TYR A 56 8.79 -12.10 -4.08
CA TYR A 56 7.81 -11.03 -3.82
C TYR A 56 6.53 -11.54 -3.15
N TYR A 57 6.70 -12.47 -2.23
CA TYR A 57 5.64 -12.90 -1.34
C TYR A 57 6.22 -13.32 0.01
N THR A 58 5.38 -13.25 1.03
CA THR A 58 5.80 -13.47 2.42
C THR A 58 6.20 -14.93 2.65
N ILE A 59 7.24 -15.14 3.45
CA ILE A 59 7.70 -16.44 3.93
C ILE A 59 7.29 -16.57 5.39
N SER A 60 6.70 -17.71 5.72
CA SER A 60 6.31 -18.04 7.09
C SER A 60 7.51 -18.06 8.02
N SER A 61 7.36 -17.48 9.20
CA SER A 61 8.46 -17.22 10.12
C SER A 61 9.08 -18.47 10.73
N ASP A 62 8.31 -19.56 10.87
CA ASP A 62 8.79 -20.89 11.27
C ASP A 62 9.92 -21.41 10.38
N ARG A 63 9.99 -20.93 9.13
CA ARG A 63 11.02 -21.29 8.15
C ARG A 63 12.26 -20.41 8.24
N LEU A 64 12.24 -19.37 9.05
CA LEU A 64 13.29 -18.36 9.19
C LEU A 64 13.73 -18.17 10.65
N GLU A 65 13.41 -19.11 11.55
CA GLU A 65 13.57 -18.91 13.01
C GLU A 65 15.03 -18.83 13.47
N ASN A 66 15.94 -19.53 12.80
CA ASN A 66 17.31 -19.73 13.28
C ASN A 66 18.36 -19.48 12.19
N TYR A 67 19.60 -19.27 12.64
CA TYR A 67 20.72 -18.84 11.78
C TYR A 67 20.93 -19.78 10.58
N GLN A 68 20.83 -21.10 10.80
CA GLN A 68 20.96 -22.10 9.73
C GLN A 68 19.87 -21.96 8.66
N ALA A 69 18.62 -21.68 9.07
CA ALA A 69 17.52 -21.50 8.11
C ALA A 69 17.66 -20.21 7.27
N ARG A 70 18.42 -19.23 7.78
CA ARG A 70 18.73 -17.96 7.09
C ARG A 70 20.04 -17.99 6.30
N GLU A 71 20.79 -19.09 6.31
CA GLU A 71 22.02 -19.20 5.53
C GLU A 71 21.74 -19.00 4.03
N GLY A 72 22.54 -18.17 3.36
CA GLY A 72 22.34 -17.81 1.95
C GLY A 72 21.29 -16.73 1.69
N LEU A 73 20.64 -16.19 2.74
CA LEU A 73 19.50 -15.29 2.64
C LEU A 73 19.69 -13.98 3.39
N GLN A 74 19.17 -12.90 2.82
CA GLN A 74 18.80 -11.68 3.53
C GLN A 74 17.30 -11.73 3.79
N VAL A 75 16.89 -11.35 5.01
CA VAL A 75 15.49 -11.33 5.44
C VAL A 75 15.09 -9.90 5.76
N PHE A 76 13.97 -9.45 5.19
CA PHE A 76 13.44 -8.10 5.36
C PHE A 76 12.00 -8.17 5.86
N ASP A 77 11.70 -7.40 6.89
CA ASP A 77 10.36 -7.32 7.46
C ASP A 77 9.63 -6.05 6.98
N SER A 78 8.34 -6.17 6.67
CA SER A 78 7.43 -5.03 6.44
C SER A 78 6.14 -5.19 7.23
N THR A 79 5.42 -4.09 7.44
CA THR A 79 4.23 -4.06 8.31
C THR A 79 2.97 -3.54 7.63
N GLY A 80 2.95 -3.49 6.29
CA GLY A 80 1.81 -2.99 5.52
C GLY A 80 0.69 -4.01 5.30
N GLY A 81 0.81 -5.24 5.81
CA GLY A 81 -0.18 -6.30 5.63
C GLY A 81 -1.23 -6.35 6.74
N SER A 82 -2.48 -6.73 6.42
CA SER A 82 -3.50 -7.02 7.43
C SER A 82 -4.56 -8.02 6.98
N TYR A 83 -5.33 -8.55 7.93
CA TYR A 83 -6.47 -9.43 7.69
C TYR A 83 -7.79 -8.83 8.22
N SER A 84 -8.87 -9.00 7.46
CA SER A 84 -10.23 -8.61 7.86
C SER A 84 -11.26 -9.69 7.51
N ILE A 85 -12.47 -9.57 8.07
CA ILE A 85 -13.67 -10.24 7.57
C ILE A 85 -14.61 -9.19 6.99
N LEU A 86 -14.97 -9.34 5.72
CA LEU A 86 -16.08 -8.59 5.13
C LEU A 86 -17.39 -9.31 5.47
N VAL A 87 -18.36 -8.55 5.96
CA VAL A 87 -19.67 -9.03 6.38
C VAL A 87 -20.72 -8.45 5.45
N ASN A 88 -21.58 -9.28 4.86
CA ASN A 88 -22.64 -8.83 3.96
C ASN A 88 -23.83 -8.25 4.76
N PRO A 89 -24.07 -6.92 4.73
CA PRO A 89 -25.11 -6.29 5.53
C PRO A 89 -26.45 -6.19 4.77
N ALA A 90 -26.56 -6.77 3.58
CA ALA A 90 -27.70 -6.56 2.69
C ALA A 90 -29.02 -7.02 3.31
N GLU A 91 -30.05 -6.20 3.12
CA GLU A 91 -31.44 -6.64 3.22
C GLU A 91 -31.79 -7.41 1.95
N SER A 92 -32.52 -8.52 2.10
CA SER A 92 -32.79 -9.49 1.05
C SER A 92 -34.13 -10.17 1.27
N GLU A 93 -34.65 -10.84 0.24
CA GLU A 93 -35.87 -11.65 0.35
C GLU A 93 -35.70 -12.83 1.32
N GLU A 94 -34.53 -13.49 1.28
CA GLU A 94 -34.14 -14.47 2.29
C GLU A 94 -33.62 -13.76 3.54
N PHE A 95 -33.91 -14.29 4.74
CA PHE A 95 -33.47 -13.67 5.98
C PHE A 95 -31.94 -13.66 6.11
N ASN A 96 -31.35 -12.46 6.10
CA ASN A 96 -29.94 -12.25 6.41
C ASN A 96 -29.77 -11.76 7.86
N PRO A 97 -29.17 -12.55 8.78
CA PRO A 97 -28.94 -12.09 10.15
C PRO A 97 -27.97 -10.91 10.22
N PHE A 98 -27.06 -10.77 9.25
CA PHE A 98 -26.06 -9.70 9.23
C PHE A 98 -26.59 -8.35 8.72
N SER A 99 -27.85 -8.30 8.26
CA SER A 99 -28.56 -7.02 8.11
C SER A 99 -28.69 -6.27 9.45
N SER A 100 -28.60 -6.97 10.58
CA SER A 100 -28.55 -6.35 11.91
C SER A 100 -27.13 -5.90 12.29
N LYS A 101 -26.97 -4.60 12.55
CA LYS A 101 -25.72 -4.02 13.09
C LYS A 101 -25.28 -4.71 14.38
N ASP A 102 -26.20 -5.00 15.31
CA ASP A 102 -25.90 -5.69 16.57
C ASP A 102 -25.27 -7.07 16.36
N ILE A 103 -25.77 -7.84 15.38
CA ILE A 103 -25.22 -9.17 15.07
C ILE A 103 -23.84 -9.04 14.45
N ARG A 104 -23.62 -8.07 13.55
CA ARG A 104 -22.28 -7.79 12.99
C ARG A 104 -21.31 -7.37 14.09
N PHE A 105 -21.72 -6.43 14.95
CA PHE A 105 -20.92 -5.94 16.07
C PHE A 105 -20.55 -7.07 17.05
N ALA A 106 -21.48 -7.98 17.34
CA ALA A 106 -21.24 -9.15 18.19
C ALA A 106 -20.11 -10.07 17.67
N LEU A 107 -19.83 -10.09 16.36
CA LEU A 107 -18.72 -10.87 15.81
C LEU A 107 -17.36 -10.41 16.36
N ASN A 108 -17.21 -9.14 16.77
CA ASN A 108 -15.96 -8.66 17.38
C ASN A 108 -15.62 -9.40 18.68
N TYR A 109 -16.62 -9.86 19.43
CA TYR A 109 -16.44 -10.68 20.64
C TYR A 109 -16.30 -12.17 20.34
N LEU A 110 -16.77 -12.63 19.17
CA LEU A 110 -16.67 -14.03 18.74
C LEU A 110 -15.28 -14.37 18.17
N ILE A 111 -14.59 -13.38 17.62
CA ILE A 111 -13.28 -13.56 17.00
C ILE A 111 -12.18 -13.49 18.06
N ASP A 112 -11.31 -14.50 18.07
CA ASP A 112 -10.16 -14.56 18.97
C ASP A 112 -8.92 -14.07 18.23
N ARG A 113 -8.65 -12.76 18.31
CA ARG A 113 -7.52 -12.13 17.61
C ARG A 113 -6.17 -12.57 18.18
N LYS A 114 -6.10 -12.93 19.47
CA LYS A 114 -4.88 -13.45 20.08
C LYS A 114 -4.54 -14.84 19.56
N LEU A 115 -5.54 -15.71 19.42
CA LEU A 115 -5.34 -17.00 18.76
C LEU A 115 -4.86 -16.83 17.32
N ILE A 116 -5.44 -15.89 16.57
CA ILE A 116 -5.00 -15.64 15.18
C ILE A 116 -3.52 -15.25 15.15
N VAL A 117 -3.10 -14.27 15.96
CA VAL A 117 -1.72 -13.79 15.97
C VAL A 117 -0.75 -14.84 16.51
N ASN A 118 -1.04 -15.43 17.67
CA ASN A 118 -0.09 -16.30 18.35
C ASN A 118 0.01 -17.68 17.69
N GLU A 119 -1.12 -18.28 17.31
CA GLU A 119 -1.17 -19.67 16.85
C GLU A 119 -1.14 -19.77 15.32
N LEU A 120 -1.85 -18.90 14.60
CA LEU A 120 -1.94 -18.98 13.13
C LEU A 120 -0.82 -18.20 12.43
N MET A 121 -0.32 -17.13 13.07
CA MET A 121 0.75 -16.28 12.52
C MET A 121 2.08 -16.46 13.27
N GLY A 122 2.17 -17.37 14.25
CA GLY A 122 3.40 -17.63 15.01
C GLY A 122 3.94 -16.42 15.77
N GLY A 123 3.08 -15.44 16.10
CA GLY A 123 3.47 -14.18 16.75
C GLY A 123 3.93 -13.06 15.81
N TYR A 124 3.91 -13.25 14.48
CA TYR A 124 4.38 -12.27 13.50
C TYR A 124 3.27 -11.30 13.07
N GLY A 125 2.77 -10.54 14.03
CA GLY A 125 1.70 -9.57 13.83
C GLY A 125 1.16 -9.01 15.13
N SER A 126 0.15 -8.15 15.02
CA SER A 126 -0.53 -7.57 16.18
C SER A 126 -2.04 -7.67 16.03
N PRO A 127 -2.81 -7.94 17.11
CA PRO A 127 -4.26 -7.83 17.08
C PRO A 127 -4.68 -6.41 16.72
N ILE A 128 -5.60 -6.25 15.77
CA ILE A 128 -6.16 -4.95 15.40
C ILE A 128 -7.68 -5.04 15.29
N ILE A 129 -8.36 -3.94 15.57
CA ILE A 129 -9.83 -3.85 15.53
C ILE A 129 -10.34 -2.84 14.47
N SER A 130 -9.44 -2.03 13.92
CA SER A 130 -9.71 -1.07 12.85
C SER A 130 -8.66 -1.19 11.74
N TYR A 131 -8.78 -0.34 10.71
CA TYR A 131 -7.80 -0.26 9.62
C TYR A 131 -6.39 0.12 10.09
N TYR A 132 -6.27 1.03 11.06
CA TYR A 132 -4.98 1.48 11.57
C TYR A 132 -4.45 0.50 12.62
N GLY A 133 -3.30 -0.10 12.33
CA GLY A 133 -2.56 -0.98 13.23
C GLY A 133 -1.33 -0.30 13.85
N PRO A 134 -0.68 -0.92 14.85
CA PRO A 134 0.42 -0.32 15.61
C PRO A 134 1.63 0.18 14.83
N SER A 135 1.79 -0.22 13.57
CA SER A 135 2.89 0.18 12.69
C SER A 135 2.51 1.31 11.73
N ASP A 136 1.26 1.75 11.75
CA ASP A 136 0.78 2.85 10.92
C ASP A 136 1.00 4.18 11.64
N PRO A 137 1.51 5.23 10.96
CA PRO A 137 1.69 6.55 11.56
C PRO A 137 0.42 7.10 12.23
N GLU A 138 -0.74 6.86 11.63
CA GLU A 138 -2.05 7.34 12.12
C GLU A 138 -2.55 6.59 13.37
N TYR A 139 -1.92 5.50 13.79
CA TYR A 139 -2.38 4.71 14.95
C TYR A 139 -2.35 5.51 16.26
N LEU A 140 -1.33 6.35 16.44
CA LEU A 140 -1.22 7.20 17.64
C LEU A 140 -2.38 8.20 17.75
N THR A 141 -2.94 8.63 16.62
CA THR A 141 -4.10 9.52 16.58
C THR A 141 -5.37 8.87 17.10
N VAL A 142 -5.51 7.54 16.97
CA VAL A 142 -6.77 6.82 17.21
C VAL A 142 -6.74 5.83 18.37
N ILE A 143 -5.56 5.61 18.98
CA ILE A 143 -5.36 4.55 19.99
C ILE A 143 -6.35 4.64 21.15
N GLU A 144 -6.64 5.83 21.67
CA GLU A 144 -7.58 6.02 22.78
C GLU A 144 -9.00 5.57 22.42
N GLN A 145 -9.45 5.90 21.21
CA GLN A 145 -10.77 5.52 20.70
C GLN A 145 -10.86 4.00 20.50
N LEU A 146 -9.78 3.38 20.03
CA LEU A 146 -9.73 1.93 19.83
C LEU A 146 -9.75 1.17 21.16
N GLU A 147 -8.97 1.61 22.15
CA GLU A 147 -8.94 1.00 23.48
C GLU A 147 -10.31 1.11 24.21
N ALA A 148 -11.07 2.18 23.95
CA ALA A 148 -12.41 2.37 24.51
C ALA A 148 -13.41 1.26 24.12
N PHE A 149 -13.25 0.62 22.96
CA PHE A 149 -14.09 -0.53 22.58
C PHE A 149 -13.86 -1.74 23.48
N ASN A 150 -12.66 -1.90 24.04
CA ASN A 150 -12.29 -2.99 24.95
C ASN A 150 -12.70 -4.38 24.42
N PHE A 151 -12.55 -4.60 23.10
CA PHE A 151 -12.90 -5.87 22.47
C PHE A 151 -11.99 -6.98 22.98
N LYS A 152 -12.57 -7.86 23.78
CA LYS A 152 -11.93 -9.08 24.30
C LYS A 152 -12.71 -10.28 23.78
N TYR A 153 -11.99 -11.37 23.49
CA TYR A 153 -12.64 -12.61 23.08
C TYR A 153 -13.61 -13.07 24.16
N ASN A 154 -14.91 -13.01 23.86
CA ASN A 154 -16.01 -13.33 24.75
C ASN A 154 -17.15 -13.97 23.94
N PRO A 155 -17.04 -15.27 23.61
CA PRO A 155 -18.01 -15.96 22.77
C PRO A 155 -19.39 -16.07 23.44
N VAL A 156 -19.45 -16.04 24.79
CA VAL A 156 -20.71 -16.06 25.55
C VAL A 156 -21.49 -14.77 25.30
N LEU A 157 -20.85 -13.61 25.43
CA LEU A 157 -21.47 -12.32 25.14
C LEU A 157 -21.91 -12.22 23.67
N ALA A 158 -21.09 -12.71 22.74
CA ALA A 158 -21.46 -12.75 21.33
C ALA A 158 -22.74 -13.58 21.10
N GLU A 159 -22.82 -14.77 21.70
CA GLU A 159 -24.00 -15.64 21.62
C GLU A 159 -25.23 -15.02 22.29
N GLU A 160 -25.07 -14.33 23.42
CA GLU A 160 -26.16 -13.62 24.11
C GLU A 160 -26.76 -12.52 23.22
N ILE A 161 -25.92 -11.67 22.62
CA ILE A 161 -26.37 -10.60 21.71
C ILE A 161 -27.06 -11.20 20.48
N ILE A 162 -26.43 -12.18 19.83
CA ILE A 162 -26.99 -12.83 18.64
C ILE A 162 -28.33 -13.49 18.96
N THR A 163 -28.41 -14.23 20.07
CA THR A 163 -29.63 -14.92 20.52
C THR A 163 -30.76 -13.94 20.79
N ARG A 164 -30.46 -12.83 21.47
CA ARG A 164 -31.44 -11.77 21.77
C ARG A 164 -32.02 -11.19 20.47
N VAL A 165 -31.16 -10.75 19.56
CA VAL A 165 -31.58 -10.12 18.30
C VAL A 165 -32.33 -11.10 17.39
N LEU A 166 -31.90 -12.35 17.31
CA LEU A 166 -32.59 -13.38 16.53
C LEU A 166 -34.01 -13.62 17.05
N LYS A 167 -34.19 -13.72 18.37
CA LYS A 167 -35.52 -13.87 18.98
C LYS A 167 -36.41 -12.64 18.76
N GLU A 168 -35.86 -11.43 18.89
CA GLU A 168 -36.56 -10.18 18.58
C GLU A 168 -37.05 -10.13 17.13
N ARG A 169 -36.30 -10.73 16.20
CA ARG A 169 -36.66 -10.87 14.78
C ARG A 169 -37.51 -12.11 14.47
N GLY A 170 -38.01 -12.81 15.48
CA GLY A 170 -38.95 -13.94 15.31
C GLY A 170 -38.29 -15.29 14.99
N ALA A 171 -36.96 -15.40 15.07
CA ALA A 171 -36.29 -16.68 14.92
C ALA A 171 -36.43 -17.55 16.18
N VAL A 172 -36.53 -18.86 15.97
CA VAL A 172 -36.64 -19.87 17.02
C VAL A 172 -35.51 -20.88 16.91
N LYS A 173 -35.08 -21.45 18.05
CA LYS A 173 -34.04 -22.49 18.08
C LYS A 173 -34.72 -23.85 18.26
N ILE A 174 -34.62 -24.72 17.25
CA ILE A 174 -35.19 -26.07 17.22
C ILE A 174 -34.03 -27.04 16.90
N ASP A 175 -33.89 -28.10 17.69
CA ASP A 175 -32.79 -29.08 17.56
C ASP A 175 -31.40 -28.42 17.47
N ASP A 176 -31.15 -27.45 18.37
CA ASP A 176 -29.95 -26.61 18.42
C ASP A 176 -29.66 -25.79 17.15
N LYS A 177 -30.62 -25.68 16.22
CA LYS A 177 -30.53 -24.88 15.01
C LYS A 177 -31.49 -23.70 15.02
N TRP A 178 -30.96 -22.53 14.66
CA TRP A 178 -31.78 -21.34 14.45
C TRP A 178 -32.58 -21.45 13.17
N GLN A 179 -33.87 -21.19 13.27
CA GLN A 179 -34.81 -21.18 12.15
C GLN A 179 -35.63 -19.90 12.17
N ILE A 180 -35.98 -19.42 10.98
CA ILE A 180 -36.97 -18.36 10.77
C ILE A 180 -37.89 -18.81 9.63
N ASP A 181 -39.19 -18.58 9.76
CA ASP A 181 -40.20 -19.07 8.79
C ASP A 181 -40.08 -20.57 8.48
N ALA A 182 -39.80 -21.39 9.50
CA ALA A 182 -39.55 -22.83 9.43
C ALA A 182 -38.37 -23.25 8.52
N LYS A 183 -37.47 -22.32 8.18
CA LYS A 183 -36.23 -22.59 7.43
C LYS A 183 -35.01 -22.34 8.33
N PRO A 184 -33.99 -23.21 8.29
CA PRO A 184 -32.71 -22.95 8.96
C PRO A 184 -32.06 -21.66 8.46
N ILE A 185 -31.49 -20.88 9.38
CA ILE A 185 -30.71 -19.69 9.02
C ILE A 185 -29.34 -20.15 8.51
N GLU A 186 -29.13 -20.07 7.19
CA GLU A 186 -27.88 -20.44 6.52
C GLU A 186 -26.92 -19.25 6.45
N ILE A 187 -25.65 -19.50 6.80
CA ILE A 187 -24.54 -18.57 6.63
C ILE A 187 -23.56 -19.15 5.61
N LYS A 188 -23.31 -18.41 4.52
CA LYS A 188 -22.36 -18.78 3.47
C LYS A 188 -21.03 -18.05 3.72
N ILE A 189 -19.97 -18.80 3.98
CA ILE A 189 -18.64 -18.22 4.26
C ILE A 189 -17.73 -18.50 3.07
N PHE A 190 -17.33 -17.46 2.36
CA PHE A 190 -16.29 -17.57 1.33
C PHE A 190 -14.91 -17.53 2.00
N ILE A 191 -14.14 -18.60 1.83
CA ILE A 191 -12.86 -18.83 2.49
C ILE A 191 -11.74 -18.88 1.44
N ARG A 192 -10.76 -17.99 1.58
CA ARG A 192 -9.56 -17.99 0.73
C ARG A 192 -8.69 -19.18 1.04
N SER A 193 -8.66 -20.16 0.13
CA SER A 193 -7.95 -21.43 0.32
C SER A 193 -6.49 -21.41 -0.16
N ASP A 194 -6.13 -20.40 -0.97
CA ASP A 194 -4.77 -20.14 -1.46
C ASP A 194 -3.87 -19.43 -0.43
N ASP A 195 -4.42 -19.14 0.76
CA ASP A 195 -3.75 -18.52 1.90
C ASP A 195 -4.10 -19.33 3.16
N THR A 196 -3.09 -19.94 3.76
CA THR A 196 -3.24 -20.90 4.87
C THR A 196 -3.81 -20.26 6.13
N VAL A 197 -3.42 -19.01 6.43
CA VAL A 197 -3.90 -18.25 7.59
C VAL A 197 -5.36 -17.88 7.40
N ARG A 198 -5.72 -17.31 6.24
CA ARG A 198 -7.13 -16.95 5.94
C ARG A 198 -8.04 -18.18 5.89
N LYS A 199 -7.55 -19.30 5.37
CA LYS A 199 -8.27 -20.58 5.41
C LYS A 199 -8.61 -20.98 6.85
N SER A 200 -7.60 -20.96 7.73
CA SER A 200 -7.75 -21.34 9.14
C SER A 200 -8.70 -20.40 9.89
N ILE A 201 -8.60 -19.09 9.67
CA ILE A 201 -9.52 -18.08 10.22
C ILE A 201 -10.96 -18.40 9.82
N GLY A 202 -11.21 -18.65 8.53
CA GLY A 202 -12.55 -18.96 8.02
C GLY A 202 -13.13 -20.25 8.61
N GLU A 203 -12.32 -21.29 8.77
CA GLU A 203 -12.73 -22.56 9.34
C GLU A 203 -13.05 -22.47 10.84
N ILE A 204 -12.27 -21.70 11.60
CA ILE A 204 -12.52 -21.44 13.02
C ILE A 204 -13.82 -20.65 13.19
N LEU A 205 -14.02 -19.59 12.42
CA LEU A 205 -15.24 -18.78 12.48
C LEU A 205 -16.48 -19.60 12.10
N ALA A 206 -16.37 -20.42 11.05
CA ALA A 206 -17.41 -21.37 10.67
C ALA A 206 -17.80 -22.30 11.83
N SER A 207 -16.82 -22.89 12.51
CA SER A 207 -17.06 -23.77 13.66
C SER A 207 -17.77 -23.04 14.80
N LYS A 208 -17.35 -21.81 15.12
CA LYS A 208 -17.95 -20.98 16.17
C LYS A 208 -19.41 -20.63 15.86
N LEU A 209 -19.71 -20.19 14.64
CA LEU A 209 -21.08 -19.86 14.22
C LEU A 209 -21.98 -21.11 14.17
N GLN A 210 -21.43 -22.26 13.76
CA GLN A 210 -22.17 -23.54 13.77
C GLN A 210 -22.59 -23.94 15.19
N LYS A 211 -21.74 -23.70 16.20
CA LYS A 211 -22.03 -23.97 17.62
C LYS A 211 -23.13 -23.07 18.18
N ILE A 212 -23.19 -21.80 17.75
CA ILE A 212 -24.27 -20.87 18.13
C ILE A 212 -25.63 -21.33 17.60
N GLY A 213 -25.64 -22.13 16.53
CA GLY A 213 -26.83 -22.78 15.98
C GLY A 213 -27.13 -22.43 14.53
N PHE A 214 -26.24 -21.72 13.83
CA PHE A 214 -26.43 -21.48 12.40
C PHE A 214 -26.15 -22.74 11.56
N THR A 215 -26.74 -22.80 10.38
CA THR A 215 -26.34 -23.76 9.33
C THR A 215 -25.23 -23.11 8.51
N ILE A 216 -24.08 -23.78 8.36
CA ILE A 216 -22.92 -23.19 7.69
C ILE A 216 -22.66 -23.85 6.35
N LYS A 217 -22.48 -23.03 5.31
CA LYS A 217 -21.98 -23.44 4.00
C LYS A 217 -20.61 -22.79 3.77
N LYS A 218 -19.56 -23.60 3.69
CA LYS A 218 -18.21 -23.13 3.36
C LYS A 218 -18.03 -23.14 1.85
N ASP A 219 -17.58 -22.03 1.28
CA ASP A 219 -17.19 -21.94 -0.12
C ASP A 219 -15.70 -21.62 -0.22
N PHE A 220 -14.89 -22.57 -0.68
CA PHE A 220 -13.44 -22.37 -0.82
C PHE A 220 -13.11 -21.83 -2.22
N GLY A 221 -12.16 -20.90 -2.28
CA GLY A 221 -11.73 -20.29 -3.54
C GLY A 221 -10.46 -19.45 -3.43
N ASP A 222 -9.96 -19.02 -4.58
CA ASP A 222 -8.86 -18.06 -4.72
C ASP A 222 -9.38 -16.62 -4.90
N LEU A 223 -8.49 -15.67 -5.17
CA LEU A 223 -8.90 -14.28 -5.44
C LEU A 223 -9.80 -14.17 -6.68
N ASN A 224 -9.56 -14.95 -7.73
CA ASN A 224 -10.35 -14.90 -8.97
C ASN A 224 -11.81 -15.28 -8.71
N LYS A 225 -12.04 -16.34 -7.93
CA LYS A 225 -13.40 -16.71 -7.53
C LYS A 225 -14.00 -15.71 -6.55
N ALA A 226 -13.22 -15.15 -5.62
CA ALA A 226 -13.70 -14.11 -4.71
C ALA A 226 -14.15 -12.85 -5.47
N PHE A 227 -13.40 -12.47 -6.49
CA PHE A 227 -13.76 -11.44 -7.43
C PHE A 227 -15.15 -11.71 -8.01
N VAL A 228 -15.48 -12.92 -8.46
CA VAL A 228 -16.81 -13.23 -9.04
C VAL A 228 -17.90 -13.33 -7.98
N VAL A 229 -17.66 -14.04 -6.88
CA VAL A 229 -18.70 -14.38 -5.90
C VAL A 229 -18.95 -13.25 -4.91
N VAL A 230 -17.90 -12.62 -4.40
CA VAL A 230 -18.00 -11.61 -3.34
C VAL A 230 -18.16 -10.23 -3.94
N TYR A 231 -17.22 -9.85 -4.82
CA TYR A 231 -17.13 -8.48 -5.33
C TYR A 231 -17.95 -8.24 -6.60
N GLY A 232 -18.28 -9.29 -7.36
CA GLY A 232 -19.00 -9.20 -8.65
C GLY A 232 -20.41 -9.76 -8.59
N SER A 233 -21.03 -9.82 -7.41
CA SER A 233 -22.43 -10.23 -7.28
C SER A 233 -23.22 -9.30 -6.37
N ASN A 234 -24.52 -9.21 -6.63
CA ASN A 234 -25.42 -8.41 -5.82
C ASN A 234 -25.45 -8.97 -4.38
N PRO A 235 -25.09 -8.16 -3.35
CA PRO A 235 -25.11 -8.60 -1.96
C PRO A 235 -26.46 -9.15 -1.51
N SER A 236 -27.59 -8.65 -2.03
CA SER A 236 -28.94 -9.13 -1.66
C SER A 236 -29.26 -10.52 -2.20
N ASP A 237 -28.48 -11.07 -3.15
CA ASP A 237 -28.61 -12.45 -3.62
C ASP A 237 -28.11 -13.47 -2.57
N LEU A 238 -27.46 -12.99 -1.51
CA LEU A 238 -26.85 -13.81 -0.45
C LEU A 238 -26.00 -14.97 -0.99
N LYS A 239 -25.25 -14.77 -2.08
CA LYS A 239 -24.27 -15.76 -2.56
C LYS A 239 -23.13 -15.98 -1.57
N TRP A 240 -22.87 -14.98 -0.73
CA TRP A 240 -21.93 -14.98 0.38
C TRP A 240 -22.53 -14.17 1.54
N SER A 241 -22.13 -14.51 2.76
CA SER A 241 -22.48 -13.80 4.00
C SER A 241 -21.24 -13.22 4.69
N LEU A 242 -20.12 -13.96 4.64
CA LEU A 242 -18.83 -13.58 5.22
C LEU A 242 -17.71 -13.90 4.24
N TYR A 243 -16.66 -13.07 4.19
CA TYR A 243 -15.47 -13.29 3.36
C TYR A 243 -14.18 -13.01 4.13
N THR A 244 -13.19 -13.92 4.02
CA THR A 244 -11.85 -13.73 4.61
C THR A 244 -10.96 -12.87 3.72
N GLU A 245 -10.78 -11.60 4.08
CA GLU A 245 -9.99 -10.60 3.36
C GLU A 245 -8.54 -10.55 3.82
N GLY A 246 -7.66 -10.09 2.93
CA GLY A 246 -6.28 -9.76 3.23
C GLY A 246 -5.87 -8.53 2.43
N TRP A 247 -5.11 -7.64 3.05
CA TRP A 247 -4.70 -6.35 2.51
C TRP A 247 -3.19 -6.20 2.54
N GLY A 248 -2.66 -5.39 1.63
CA GLY A 248 -1.27 -4.96 1.58
C GLY A 248 -1.19 -3.52 1.11
N ARG A 249 -0.29 -2.74 1.70
CA ARG A 249 0.01 -1.37 1.27
C ARG A 249 0.99 -1.38 0.11
N SER A 250 0.87 -0.43 -0.82
CA SER A 250 1.80 -0.26 -1.95
C SER A 250 2.91 0.75 -1.67
N ALA A 251 2.83 1.49 -0.57
CA ALA A 251 3.84 2.39 -0.05
C ALA A 251 3.58 2.68 1.43
N PHE A 252 4.58 3.19 2.13
CA PHE A 252 4.43 3.77 3.46
C PHE A 252 3.84 5.18 3.36
N VAL A 253 2.85 5.54 4.18
CA VAL A 253 2.10 6.80 4.06
C VAL A 253 2.02 7.47 5.43
N ARG A 254 2.46 8.73 5.51
CA ARG A 254 2.44 9.54 6.75
C ARG A 254 1.04 10.03 7.10
N TYR A 255 0.40 10.71 6.15
CA TYR A 255 -0.93 11.28 6.32
C TYR A 255 -1.92 10.54 5.41
N ASP A 256 -2.53 9.49 5.96
CA ASP A 256 -3.49 8.72 5.18
C ASP A 256 -4.81 9.50 4.99
N SER A 257 -5.13 9.84 3.74
CA SER A 257 -6.38 10.48 3.34
C SER A 257 -7.37 9.50 2.69
N VAL A 258 -6.94 8.28 2.36
CA VAL A 258 -7.66 7.33 1.51
C VAL A 258 -8.21 6.16 2.30
N GLY A 259 -7.43 5.62 3.24
CA GLY A 259 -7.65 4.33 3.86
C GLY A 259 -9.01 4.18 4.53
N LEU A 260 -9.48 5.19 5.28
CA LEU A 260 -10.80 5.12 5.91
C LEU A 260 -11.95 5.11 4.90
N GLY A 261 -11.85 5.92 3.84
CA GLY A 261 -12.81 5.90 2.74
C GLY A 261 -12.85 4.52 2.08
N GLN A 262 -11.67 3.98 1.75
CA GLN A 262 -11.54 2.64 1.16
C GLN A 262 -12.06 1.52 2.07
N MET A 263 -11.87 1.63 3.38
CA MET A 263 -12.16 0.53 4.29
C MET A 263 -13.56 0.56 4.89
N TYR A 264 -14.25 1.70 4.87
CA TYR A 264 -15.53 1.84 5.55
C TYR A 264 -16.62 2.53 4.73
N SER A 265 -16.27 3.34 3.73
CA SER A 265 -17.22 4.27 3.13
C SER A 265 -17.77 3.80 1.77
N PRO A 266 -19.10 3.78 1.60
CA PRO A 266 -19.75 3.51 0.32
C PRO A 266 -19.19 4.26 -0.88
N TRP A 267 -18.94 5.57 -0.77
CA TRP A 267 -18.52 6.39 -1.92
C TRP A 267 -17.22 5.93 -2.60
N PHE A 268 -16.37 5.18 -1.88
CA PHE A 268 -15.11 4.68 -2.42
C PHE A 268 -15.27 3.43 -3.31
N SER A 269 -16.46 2.84 -3.41
CA SER A 269 -16.74 1.66 -4.25
C SER A 269 -15.98 0.40 -3.83
N THR A 270 -15.76 0.19 -2.53
CA THR A 270 -15.11 -1.01 -1.94
C THR A 270 -15.95 -1.66 -0.85
N MET A 271 -17.15 -1.13 -0.62
CA MET A 271 -18.16 -1.67 0.29
C MET A 271 -19.14 -2.59 -0.48
N PRO A 272 -19.87 -3.49 0.20
CA PRO A 272 -20.79 -4.42 -0.45
C PRO A 272 -21.75 -3.71 -1.41
N GLY A 273 -21.71 -4.11 -2.68
CA GLY A 273 -22.45 -3.52 -3.79
C GLY A 273 -21.57 -2.79 -4.82
N PHE A 274 -20.38 -2.33 -4.42
CA PHE A 274 -19.38 -1.68 -5.30
C PHE A 274 -19.89 -0.46 -6.06
N ASN A 275 -20.98 0.16 -5.59
CA ASN A 275 -21.71 1.21 -6.30
C ASN A 275 -22.21 0.80 -7.69
N ASP A 276 -22.37 -0.51 -7.95
CA ASP A 276 -23.07 -0.98 -9.14
C ASP A 276 -24.55 -0.58 -9.02
N PRO A 277 -25.09 0.23 -9.94
CA PRO A 277 -26.46 0.74 -9.86
C PRO A 277 -27.52 -0.35 -9.96
N SER A 278 -27.16 -1.55 -10.45
CA SER A 278 -28.07 -2.70 -10.52
C SER A 278 -28.15 -3.51 -9.22
N TYR A 279 -27.28 -3.22 -8.24
CA TYR A 279 -27.15 -4.00 -7.00
C TYR A 279 -27.74 -3.28 -5.78
N TRP A 280 -27.98 -4.05 -4.73
CA TRP A 280 -28.10 -3.48 -3.38
C TRP A 280 -26.74 -2.93 -2.95
N ASN A 281 -26.73 -1.69 -2.46
CA ASN A 281 -25.51 -1.00 -2.03
C ASN A 281 -25.60 -0.61 -0.56
N TYR A 282 -24.53 -0.88 0.19
CA TYR A 282 -24.37 -0.35 1.55
C TYR A 282 -24.35 1.17 1.52
N LYS A 283 -24.96 1.81 2.52
CA LYS A 283 -25.05 3.28 2.64
C LYS A 283 -24.75 3.71 4.06
N ASN A 284 -24.00 4.80 4.21
CA ASN A 284 -23.74 5.44 5.48
C ASN A 284 -23.29 6.90 5.26
N ASP A 285 -24.26 7.82 5.26
CA ASP A 285 -24.02 9.24 4.98
C ASP A 285 -23.03 9.89 5.97
N ARG A 286 -22.98 9.40 7.22
CA ARG A 286 -22.05 9.92 8.22
C ARG A 286 -20.61 9.53 7.89
N LEU A 287 -20.36 8.26 7.58
CA LEU A 287 -19.05 7.79 7.13
C LEU A 287 -18.63 8.48 5.85
N ASP A 288 -19.54 8.60 4.88
CA ASP A 288 -19.27 9.28 3.63
C ASP A 288 -18.84 10.73 3.90
N THR A 289 -19.63 11.50 4.67
CA THR A 289 -19.32 12.89 5.02
C THR A 289 -17.97 13.04 5.73
N LEU A 290 -17.69 12.19 6.74
CA LEU A 290 -16.44 12.27 7.51
C LEU A 290 -15.23 11.95 6.63
N THR A 291 -15.30 10.86 5.87
CA THR A 291 -14.18 10.39 5.06
C THR A 291 -13.97 11.22 3.80
N GLN A 292 -15.01 11.79 3.20
CA GLN A 292 -14.87 12.76 2.11
C GLN A 292 -14.17 14.02 2.60
N LYS A 293 -14.50 14.55 3.78
CA LYS A 293 -13.78 15.70 4.37
C LYS A 293 -12.30 15.40 4.62
N ILE A 294 -11.97 14.19 5.08
CA ILE A 294 -10.57 13.78 5.25
C ILE A 294 -9.87 13.71 3.87
N TYR A 295 -10.54 13.10 2.89
CA TYR A 295 -10.01 12.90 1.55
C TYR A 295 -9.76 14.24 0.83
N THR A 296 -10.71 15.18 0.88
CA THR A 296 -10.65 16.46 0.15
C THR A 296 -10.04 17.63 0.95
N GLY A 297 -9.39 17.38 2.09
CA GLY A 297 -8.77 18.46 2.87
C GLY A 297 -9.77 19.41 3.56
N GLY A 298 -10.98 18.92 3.86
CA GLY A 298 -12.07 19.67 4.48
C GLY A 298 -11.91 19.92 6.00
N PHE A 299 -10.74 20.43 6.40
CA PHE A 299 -10.39 20.76 7.79
C PHE A 299 -9.47 22.00 7.85
N GLU A 300 -9.48 22.69 9.00
CA GLU A 300 -8.75 23.96 9.18
C GLU A 300 -7.43 23.80 9.94
N SER A 301 -7.15 22.61 10.49
CA SER A 301 -5.92 22.33 11.23
C SER A 301 -5.63 20.83 11.32
N SER A 302 -4.41 20.47 11.73
CA SER A 302 -4.02 19.08 11.99
C SER A 302 -4.86 18.43 13.10
N GLU A 303 -5.22 19.19 14.13
CA GLU A 303 -6.09 18.73 15.22
C GLU A 303 -7.51 18.46 14.72
N LYS A 304 -8.03 19.30 13.80
CA LYS A 304 -9.33 19.07 13.19
C LYS A 304 -9.34 17.85 12.27
N ARG A 305 -8.26 17.63 11.50
CA ARG A 305 -8.07 16.38 10.74
C ARG A 305 -8.08 15.16 11.68
N SER A 306 -7.34 15.24 12.78
CA SER A 306 -7.27 14.17 13.79
C SER A 306 -8.64 13.84 14.38
N GLN A 307 -9.46 14.85 14.70
CA GLN A 307 -10.83 14.65 15.18
C GLN A 307 -11.71 13.92 14.15
N LEU A 308 -11.64 14.31 12.87
CA LEU A 308 -12.39 13.63 11.80
C LEU A 308 -12.00 12.14 11.69
N ILE A 309 -10.70 11.85 11.76
CA ILE A 309 -10.16 10.49 11.70
C ILE A 309 -10.65 9.64 12.88
N GLN A 310 -10.57 10.20 14.09
CA GLN A 310 -11.07 9.55 15.32
C GLN A 310 -12.55 9.22 15.21
N GLU A 311 -13.38 10.16 14.75
CA GLU A 311 -14.82 9.94 14.55
C GLU A 311 -15.11 8.88 13.47
N ALA A 312 -14.42 8.94 12.34
CA ALA A 312 -14.61 8.03 11.22
C ALA A 312 -14.21 6.59 11.57
N VAL A 313 -13.10 6.41 12.29
CA VAL A 313 -12.67 5.09 12.80
C VAL A 313 -13.70 4.50 13.75
N VAL A 314 -14.20 5.30 14.71
CA VAL A 314 -15.21 4.84 15.66
C VAL A 314 -16.49 4.42 14.94
N GLU A 315 -16.95 5.21 13.98
CA GLU A 315 -18.15 4.87 13.19
C GLU A 315 -17.94 3.58 12.37
N GLY A 316 -16.80 3.45 11.68
CA GLY A 316 -16.48 2.27 10.87
C GLY A 316 -16.42 0.97 11.68
N VAL A 317 -15.78 1.02 12.86
CA VAL A 317 -15.72 -0.10 13.80
C VAL A 317 -17.12 -0.44 14.33
N ASN A 318 -17.92 0.56 14.69
CA ASN A 318 -19.30 0.36 15.14
C ASN A 318 -20.18 -0.30 14.08
N GLU A 319 -20.05 0.10 12.82
CA GLU A 319 -20.81 -0.46 11.70
C GLU A 319 -20.47 -1.93 11.42
N SER A 320 -19.22 -2.33 11.69
CA SER A 320 -18.76 -3.72 11.62
C SER A 320 -19.10 -4.43 10.30
N VAL A 321 -19.18 -3.67 9.20
CA VAL A 321 -19.29 -4.24 7.84
C VAL A 321 -17.97 -4.87 7.44
N ARG A 322 -16.85 -4.26 7.84
CA ARG A 322 -15.50 -4.83 7.72
C ARG A 322 -14.87 -4.90 9.10
N ILE A 323 -14.55 -6.11 9.54
CA ILE A 323 -14.01 -6.38 10.88
C ILE A 323 -12.53 -6.75 10.74
N PHE A 324 -11.64 -5.90 11.23
CA PHE A 324 -10.20 -6.15 11.21
C PHE A 324 -9.79 -7.17 12.29
N LEU A 325 -8.75 -7.96 11.99
CA LEU A 325 -8.35 -9.11 12.78
C LEU A 325 -6.92 -8.98 13.32
N ALA A 326 -5.97 -8.79 12.41
CA ALA A 326 -4.54 -8.73 12.72
C ALA A 326 -3.80 -7.91 11.66
N SER A 327 -2.86 -7.06 12.10
CA SER A 327 -1.79 -6.55 11.24
C SER A 327 -0.68 -7.59 11.17
N LYS A 328 0.05 -7.62 10.06
CA LYS A 328 1.05 -8.64 9.74
C LYS A 328 2.45 -8.04 9.81
N ILE A 329 3.40 -8.84 10.26
CA ILE A 329 4.83 -8.63 9.98
C ILE A 329 5.17 -9.58 8.84
N ASP A 330 5.21 -9.05 7.62
CA ASP A 330 5.54 -9.82 6.42
C ASP A 330 7.05 -9.95 6.26
N GLN A 331 7.53 -11.18 6.04
CA GLN A 331 8.96 -11.45 5.87
C GLN A 331 9.26 -11.79 4.42
N TYR A 332 10.13 -11.02 3.79
CA TYR A 332 10.60 -11.23 2.43
C TYR A 332 12.03 -11.77 2.45
N VAL A 333 12.34 -12.63 1.47
CA VAL A 333 13.66 -13.24 1.33
C VAL A 333 14.32 -12.81 0.03
N VAL A 334 15.60 -12.46 0.14
CA VAL A 334 16.48 -12.09 -0.97
C VAL A 334 17.73 -12.94 -0.87
N ASN A 335 18.32 -13.34 -2.00
CA ASN A 335 19.61 -14.03 -2.00
C ASN A 335 20.70 -13.11 -1.41
N GLU A 336 21.62 -13.66 -0.62
CA GLU A 336 22.70 -12.89 0.02
C GLU A 336 23.63 -12.15 -0.94
N LYS A 337 23.69 -12.57 -2.22
CA LYS A 337 24.56 -11.97 -3.24
C LYS A 337 23.99 -10.68 -3.83
N VAL A 338 22.68 -10.45 -3.66
CA VAL A 338 22.01 -9.24 -4.17
C VAL A 338 22.24 -8.10 -3.20
N LYS A 339 22.57 -6.92 -3.73
CA LYS A 339 22.74 -5.69 -2.95
C LYS A 339 21.75 -4.64 -3.42
N GLY A 340 21.62 -3.55 -2.66
CA GLY A 340 20.81 -2.40 -3.06
C GLY A 340 19.30 -2.60 -2.93
N ILE A 341 18.85 -3.55 -2.10
CA ILE A 341 17.43 -3.78 -1.84
C ILE A 341 16.84 -2.60 -1.07
N VAL A 342 15.67 -2.12 -1.52
CA VAL A 342 14.92 -1.06 -0.85
C VAL A 342 13.71 -1.68 -0.14
N ASN A 343 13.73 -1.65 1.19
CA ASN A 343 12.66 -2.20 2.02
C ASN A 343 11.73 -1.10 2.55
N ASP A 344 10.77 -0.70 1.73
CA ASP A 344 9.71 0.25 2.11
C ASP A 344 8.91 -0.29 3.31
N PHE A 345 8.59 0.55 4.31
CA PHE A 345 7.92 0.05 5.51
C PHE A 345 6.47 -0.41 5.30
N GLY A 346 5.80 0.12 4.28
CA GLY A 346 4.48 -0.31 3.84
C GLY A 346 4.56 -1.45 2.84
N ALA A 347 5.21 -1.23 1.70
CA ALA A 347 5.26 -2.18 0.59
C ALA A 347 6.21 -3.38 0.83
N GLY A 348 7.24 -3.19 1.66
CA GLY A 348 8.33 -4.14 1.84
C GLY A 348 9.32 -4.14 0.67
N VAL A 349 10.00 -5.28 0.50
CA VAL A 349 10.91 -5.53 -0.63
C VAL A 349 10.25 -5.36 -2.00
N PRO A 350 8.96 -5.71 -2.21
CA PRO A 350 8.24 -5.42 -3.46
C PRO A 350 8.01 -3.93 -3.79
N SER A 351 8.73 -3.00 -3.13
CA SER A 351 8.79 -1.60 -3.51
C SER A 351 9.25 -1.41 -4.97
N ARG A 352 8.75 -0.34 -5.61
CA ARG A 352 9.16 0.05 -6.96
C ARG A 352 10.68 0.27 -7.08
N PHE A 353 11.31 0.74 -6.00
CA PHE A 353 12.73 1.07 -6.01
C PHE A 353 13.62 -0.16 -6.01
N THR A 354 13.14 -1.33 -5.55
CA THR A 354 13.98 -2.54 -5.47
C THR A 354 14.50 -2.98 -6.83
N PRO A 355 13.68 -3.23 -7.87
CA PRO A 355 14.22 -3.65 -9.17
C PRO A 355 15.04 -2.56 -9.88
N ILE A 356 14.82 -1.29 -9.54
CA ILE A 356 15.52 -0.14 -10.15
C ILE A 356 16.93 0.02 -9.54
N ASN A 357 17.05 -0.16 -8.22
CA ASN A 357 18.29 0.09 -7.48
C ASN A 357 19.12 -1.17 -7.19
N ALA A 358 18.49 -2.34 -7.10
CA ALA A 358 19.19 -3.57 -6.75
C ALA A 358 20.26 -3.91 -7.79
N GLN A 359 21.27 -4.65 -7.35
CA GLN A 359 22.38 -5.08 -8.20
C GLN A 359 22.87 -6.47 -7.79
N SER A 360 23.28 -7.25 -8.79
CA SER A 360 23.96 -8.53 -8.61
C SER A 360 25.04 -8.71 -9.68
N SER A 361 25.73 -9.85 -9.68
CA SER A 361 26.70 -10.17 -10.74
C SER A 361 26.04 -10.54 -12.07
N ASN A 362 24.72 -10.74 -12.08
CA ASN A 362 23.96 -11.12 -13.26
C ASN A 362 23.34 -9.88 -13.91
N ASN A 363 23.11 -9.95 -15.22
CA ASN A 363 22.44 -8.87 -15.96
C ASN A 363 20.91 -8.95 -15.89
N GLU A 364 20.34 -10.10 -15.50
CA GLU A 364 18.89 -10.28 -15.33
C GLU A 364 18.57 -10.45 -13.84
N PHE A 365 17.59 -9.69 -13.35
CA PHE A 365 17.05 -9.83 -11.99
C PHE A 365 15.83 -10.76 -12.01
N VAL A 366 15.92 -11.89 -11.32
CA VAL A 366 14.89 -12.93 -11.36
C VAL A 366 14.05 -12.88 -10.07
N ILE A 367 12.79 -12.48 -10.22
CA ILE A 367 11.83 -12.29 -9.13
C ILE A 367 10.79 -13.41 -9.16
N GLY A 368 10.72 -14.18 -8.09
CA GLY A 368 9.60 -15.09 -7.88
C GLY A 368 8.36 -14.33 -7.39
N VAL A 369 7.18 -14.65 -7.93
CA VAL A 369 5.89 -14.05 -7.52
C VAL A 369 4.85 -15.15 -7.28
N LYS A 370 3.87 -14.93 -6.41
CA LYS A 370 2.78 -15.93 -6.21
C LYS A 370 1.84 -16.02 -7.41
N GLN A 371 1.61 -14.89 -8.09
CA GLN A 371 0.89 -14.78 -9.36
C GLN A 371 1.61 -13.73 -10.22
N ILE A 372 1.55 -13.85 -11.54
CA ILE A 372 2.12 -12.84 -12.46
C ILE A 372 1.13 -11.71 -12.79
N TYR A 373 -0.18 -11.97 -12.71
CA TYR A 373 -1.25 -10.97 -12.81
C TYR A 373 -2.57 -11.58 -12.32
N GLN A 374 -3.55 -10.75 -11.91
CA GLN A 374 -4.94 -11.19 -11.66
C GLN A 374 -6.00 -10.19 -12.14
N GLY A 375 -5.69 -8.90 -12.12
CA GLY A 375 -6.51 -7.81 -12.65
C GLY A 375 -6.19 -7.49 -14.11
N ALA A 376 -7.00 -6.63 -14.72
CA ALA A 376 -6.78 -6.14 -16.06
C ALA A 376 -5.68 -5.05 -16.09
N TRP A 377 -4.89 -4.99 -17.16
CA TRP A 377 -3.82 -4.01 -17.33
C TRP A 377 -4.31 -2.75 -18.03
N ASN A 378 -5.05 -1.91 -17.30
CA ASN A 378 -5.36 -0.52 -17.68
C ASN A 378 -5.23 0.38 -16.44
N PRO A 379 -4.68 1.61 -16.53
CA PRO A 379 -4.43 2.46 -15.37
C PRO A 379 -5.67 3.23 -14.87
N VAL A 380 -6.81 3.18 -15.57
CA VAL A 380 -8.02 3.93 -15.18
C VAL A 380 -8.74 3.21 -14.02
N MET A 381 -9.16 1.96 -14.23
CA MET A 381 -9.80 1.12 -13.20
C MET A 381 -9.37 -0.35 -13.31
N GLY A 382 -8.19 -0.58 -13.86
CA GLY A 382 -7.47 -1.86 -13.81
C GLY A 382 -6.44 -1.89 -12.68
N LEU A 383 -5.44 -2.77 -12.82
CA LEU A 383 -4.30 -2.93 -11.91
C LEU A 383 -4.74 -3.04 -10.43
N THR A 384 -5.81 -3.79 -10.17
CA THR A 384 -6.43 -3.88 -8.84
C THR A 384 -5.77 -4.90 -7.92
N ASP A 385 -4.81 -5.67 -8.43
CA ASP A 385 -4.04 -6.66 -7.66
C ASP A 385 -2.59 -6.22 -7.44
N MET A 386 -1.99 -6.66 -6.33
CA MET A 386 -0.61 -6.30 -5.98
C MET A 386 0.42 -6.79 -7.02
N TYR A 387 0.17 -7.93 -7.67
CA TYR A 387 1.14 -8.54 -8.58
C TYR A 387 1.31 -7.68 -9.84
N SER A 388 0.20 -7.26 -10.46
CA SER A 388 0.23 -6.35 -11.60
C SER A 388 0.81 -4.98 -11.20
N ARG A 389 0.52 -4.48 -9.99
CA ARG A 389 1.05 -3.20 -9.49
C ARG A 389 2.57 -3.20 -9.29
N HIS A 390 3.14 -4.30 -8.77
CA HIS A 390 4.60 -4.40 -8.60
C HIS A 390 5.33 -4.28 -9.94
N ILE A 391 4.78 -4.87 -11.00
CA ILE A 391 5.38 -4.80 -12.35
C ILE A 391 5.10 -3.42 -12.98
N TRP A 392 3.87 -2.90 -12.85
CA TRP A 392 3.53 -1.58 -13.37
C TRP A 392 4.37 -0.46 -12.75
N GLY A 393 4.67 -0.52 -11.45
CA GLY A 393 5.42 0.53 -10.73
C GLY A 393 6.87 0.74 -11.18
N ILE A 394 7.43 -0.21 -11.94
CA ILE A 394 8.75 -0.08 -12.59
C ILE A 394 8.67 0.17 -14.09
N ILE A 395 7.47 -0.01 -14.68
CA ILE A 395 7.18 0.34 -16.08
C ILE A 395 6.74 1.80 -16.20
N SER A 396 6.07 2.33 -15.18
CA SER A 396 5.52 3.69 -15.16
C SER A 396 6.12 4.49 -14.02
N ASP A 397 6.74 5.61 -14.36
CA ASP A 397 7.15 6.62 -13.39
C ASP A 397 5.96 7.53 -13.05
N PRO A 398 5.64 7.73 -11.76
CA PRO A 398 4.66 8.72 -11.33
C PRO A 398 5.28 10.13 -11.30
N ALA A 399 4.45 11.16 -11.18
CA ALA A 399 4.93 12.53 -10.93
C ALA A 399 5.52 12.69 -9.53
N THR A 400 4.83 12.20 -8.51
CA THR A 400 5.22 12.19 -7.10
C THR A 400 5.18 10.75 -6.55
N PHE A 401 5.85 10.50 -5.43
CA PHE A 401 5.73 9.23 -4.71
C PHE A 401 5.85 9.44 -3.20
N LYS A 402 5.54 8.41 -2.42
CA LYS A 402 5.69 8.45 -0.96
C LYS A 402 7.06 7.91 -0.56
N HIS A 403 7.77 8.64 0.28
CA HIS A 403 9.12 8.30 0.72
C HIS A 403 9.11 6.98 1.52
N PRO A 404 9.98 6.00 1.22
CA PRO A 404 9.87 4.64 1.78
C PRO A 404 9.89 4.52 3.30
N PHE A 405 10.45 5.53 3.99
CA PHE A 405 10.69 5.51 5.43
C PHE A 405 9.97 6.61 6.22
N THR A 406 9.63 7.73 5.57
CA THR A 406 8.87 8.83 6.21
C THR A 406 7.42 8.83 5.78
N GLY A 407 7.09 8.26 4.61
CA GLY A 407 5.76 8.28 4.03
C GLY A 407 5.29 9.66 3.58
N GLU A 408 6.20 10.64 3.50
CA GLU A 408 5.96 11.98 2.97
C GLU A 408 6.00 11.98 1.44
N THR A 409 5.23 12.87 0.81
CA THR A 409 5.31 13.07 -0.64
C THR A 409 6.65 13.68 -1.02
N PHE A 410 7.28 13.12 -2.04
CA PHE A 410 8.47 13.68 -2.66
C PHE A 410 8.37 13.56 -4.20
N PRO A 411 9.16 14.34 -4.95
CA PRO A 411 9.05 14.41 -6.40
C PRO A 411 9.70 13.19 -7.04
N ILE A 412 9.14 12.74 -8.16
CA ILE A 412 9.81 11.85 -9.09
C ILE A 412 9.94 12.61 -10.41
N ARG A 413 8.86 12.68 -11.20
CA ARG A 413 8.84 13.32 -12.52
C ARG A 413 8.32 14.76 -12.52
N ALA A 414 7.79 15.26 -11.40
CA ALA A 414 7.34 16.64 -11.29
C ALA A 414 8.00 17.29 -10.07
N GLU A 415 8.91 18.22 -10.33
CA GLU A 415 9.32 19.18 -9.30
C GLU A 415 8.18 20.17 -9.07
N TRP A 416 8.14 20.82 -7.91
CA TRP A 416 6.94 21.48 -7.44
C TRP A 416 7.25 22.59 -6.42
N GLN A 417 6.44 23.64 -6.49
CA GLN A 417 6.45 24.72 -5.52
C GLN A 417 5.01 25.04 -5.13
N VAL A 418 4.73 25.01 -3.83
CA VAL A 418 3.40 25.29 -3.28
C VAL A 418 3.29 26.75 -2.83
N GLU A 419 2.20 27.39 -3.20
CA GLU A 419 1.74 28.66 -2.64
C GLU A 419 0.32 28.44 -2.11
N THR A 420 0.07 28.72 -0.83
CA THR A 420 -1.25 28.53 -0.23
C THR A 420 -1.65 29.72 0.63
N ALA A 421 -2.93 30.09 0.57
CA ALA A 421 -3.51 31.11 1.44
C ALA A 421 -3.88 30.54 2.82
N GLY A 422 -3.67 29.25 3.06
CA GLY A 422 -4.17 28.57 4.24
C GLY A 422 -5.67 28.25 4.14
N PRO A 423 -6.27 27.69 5.19
CA PRO A 423 -7.64 27.15 5.12
C PRO A 423 -8.74 28.23 5.06
N ASN A 424 -8.42 29.50 5.35
CA ASN A 424 -9.40 30.57 5.57
C ASN A 424 -9.33 31.71 4.55
N GLU A 425 -8.21 31.86 3.84
CA GLU A 425 -8.02 32.90 2.84
C GLU A 425 -7.98 32.27 1.44
N LYS A 426 -7.91 33.11 0.40
CA LYS A 426 -7.88 32.64 -0.99
C LYS A 426 -6.87 33.43 -1.83
N LEU A 427 -6.32 32.77 -2.83
CA LEU A 427 -5.46 33.31 -3.87
C LEU A 427 -6.28 33.69 -5.10
N THR A 428 -5.86 34.75 -5.79
CA THR A 428 -6.42 35.12 -7.09
C THR A 428 -5.94 34.17 -8.17
N VAL A 429 -6.84 33.71 -9.04
CA VAL A 429 -6.49 32.90 -10.20
C VAL A 429 -6.31 33.80 -11.44
N PRO A 430 -5.23 33.64 -12.22
CA PRO A 430 -5.05 34.37 -13.48
C PRO A 430 -6.21 34.13 -14.47
N GLN A 431 -6.56 35.14 -15.26
CA GLN A 431 -7.64 35.01 -16.25
C GLN A 431 -7.23 34.10 -17.42
N GLU A 432 -5.93 33.92 -17.63
CA GLU A 432 -5.33 33.03 -18.61
C GLU A 432 -5.50 31.55 -18.24
N ALA A 433 -5.82 31.24 -16.97
CA ALA A 433 -6.05 29.87 -16.55
C ALA A 433 -7.27 29.27 -17.26
N ILE A 434 -7.17 27.99 -17.64
CA ILE A 434 -8.18 27.25 -18.38
C ILE A 434 -8.70 26.06 -17.56
N ILE A 435 -9.92 25.64 -17.88
CA ILE A 435 -10.55 24.44 -17.34
C ILE A 435 -11.38 23.75 -18.44
N TRP A 436 -11.43 22.42 -18.45
CA TRP A 436 -12.23 21.69 -19.41
C TRP A 436 -13.71 21.85 -19.10
N ASN A 437 -14.52 22.16 -20.12
CA ASN A 437 -15.97 22.23 -20.00
C ASN A 437 -16.61 21.00 -20.64
N PRO A 438 -17.06 20.00 -19.86
CA PRO A 438 -17.63 18.77 -20.41
C PRO A 438 -18.97 19.01 -21.13
N TYR A 439 -19.72 20.06 -20.79
CA TYR A 439 -20.99 20.38 -21.46
C TYR A 439 -20.80 20.94 -22.87
N PHE A 440 -19.75 21.74 -23.08
CA PHE A 440 -19.47 22.36 -24.38
C PHE A 440 -18.33 21.67 -25.15
N GLN A 441 -17.66 20.70 -24.53
CA GLN A 441 -16.57 19.92 -25.11
C GLN A 441 -15.44 20.83 -25.63
N LYS A 442 -14.97 21.76 -24.79
CA LYS A 442 -13.89 22.71 -25.09
C LYS A 442 -13.19 23.19 -23.82
N TRP A 443 -12.01 23.78 -23.98
CA TRP A 443 -11.35 24.52 -22.89
C TRP A 443 -11.97 25.91 -22.78
N ASP A 444 -12.35 26.28 -21.56
CA ASP A 444 -12.82 27.63 -21.22
C ASP A 444 -11.81 28.31 -20.31
N TYR A 445 -11.64 29.62 -20.48
CA TYR A 445 -10.95 30.42 -19.47
C TYR A 445 -11.76 30.42 -18.18
N VAL A 446 -11.08 30.39 -17.03
CA VAL A 446 -11.73 30.56 -15.73
C VAL A 446 -12.48 31.89 -15.68
N THR A 447 -13.57 31.94 -14.92
CA THR A 447 -14.35 33.17 -14.79
C THR A 447 -13.51 34.28 -14.15
N PRO A 448 -13.69 35.56 -14.54
CA PRO A 448 -13.06 36.66 -13.81
C PRO A 448 -13.38 36.61 -12.32
N ASP A 449 -12.41 37.02 -11.49
CA ASP A 449 -12.49 37.00 -10.02
C ASP A 449 -12.61 35.59 -9.39
N THR A 450 -12.28 34.53 -10.13
CA THR A 450 -12.14 33.18 -9.58
C THR A 450 -11.00 33.13 -8.56
N LEU A 451 -11.22 32.43 -7.46
CA LEU A 451 -10.29 32.29 -6.35
C LEU A 451 -9.98 30.81 -6.10
N ALA A 452 -8.78 30.52 -5.59
CA ALA A 452 -8.35 29.18 -5.19
C ALA A 452 -7.76 29.19 -3.79
N THR A 453 -7.68 28.04 -3.12
CA THR A 453 -7.04 27.94 -1.80
C THR A 453 -5.53 27.82 -1.92
N SER A 454 -5.09 26.99 -2.88
CA SER A 454 -3.68 26.73 -3.13
C SER A 454 -3.37 26.75 -4.63
N LYS A 455 -2.15 27.12 -4.96
CA LYS A 455 -1.53 27.02 -6.27
C LYS A 455 -0.29 26.12 -6.14
N VAL A 456 -0.13 25.20 -7.07
CA VAL A 456 1.10 24.41 -7.19
C VAL A 456 1.67 24.65 -8.57
N THR A 457 2.91 25.13 -8.63
CA THR A 457 3.67 25.22 -9.88
C THR A 457 4.45 23.94 -10.04
N PHE A 458 4.17 23.15 -11.07
CA PHE A 458 4.89 21.93 -11.41
C PHE A 458 5.83 22.17 -12.58
N ASP A 459 7.05 21.64 -12.46
CA ASP A 459 8.07 21.58 -13.51
C ASP A 459 8.33 20.09 -13.83
N TYR A 460 7.96 19.66 -15.03
CA TYR A 460 7.96 18.27 -15.42
C TYR A 460 9.28 17.83 -16.07
N LYS A 461 9.86 16.76 -15.54
CA LYS A 461 10.95 16.02 -16.19
C LYS A 461 10.38 15.12 -17.28
N PHE A 462 10.12 15.66 -18.47
CA PHE A 462 9.70 14.87 -19.63
C PHE A 462 10.82 14.00 -20.21
N SER A 463 10.45 12.89 -20.84
CA SER A 463 11.33 11.99 -21.58
C SER A 463 10.57 11.37 -22.75
N ASN A 464 11.21 10.50 -23.52
CA ASN A 464 10.51 9.64 -24.45
C ASN A 464 9.62 8.64 -23.69
N TRP A 465 8.41 8.45 -24.20
CA TRP A 465 7.61 7.25 -23.96
C TRP A 465 8.33 6.01 -24.52
N HIS A 466 7.98 4.81 -24.06
CA HIS A 466 8.61 3.56 -24.53
C HIS A 466 8.48 3.31 -26.03
N ASN A 467 7.48 3.91 -26.69
CA ASN A 467 7.32 3.86 -28.15
C ASN A 467 8.25 4.85 -28.91
N GLY A 468 9.08 5.60 -28.20
CA GLY A 468 10.04 6.58 -28.73
C GLY A 468 9.45 7.95 -29.08
N GLN A 469 8.23 8.26 -28.64
CA GLN A 469 7.64 9.60 -28.79
C GLN A 469 7.95 10.46 -27.57
N GLU A 470 8.35 11.71 -27.78
CA GLU A 470 8.61 12.67 -26.70
C GLU A 470 7.33 12.99 -25.94
N MET A 471 7.38 12.97 -24.60
CA MET A 471 6.34 13.51 -23.73
C MET A 471 6.25 15.03 -23.89
N ASP A 472 5.02 15.57 -23.80
CA ASP A 472 4.80 17.00 -23.83
C ASP A 472 3.56 17.42 -23.02
N ILE A 473 3.32 18.72 -22.92
CA ILE A 473 2.20 19.28 -22.14
C ILE A 473 0.81 18.79 -22.60
N ASN A 474 0.66 18.30 -23.84
CA ASN A 474 -0.62 17.71 -24.29
C ASN A 474 -0.91 16.37 -23.58
N ASP A 475 0.10 15.61 -23.18
CA ASP A 475 -0.11 14.40 -22.38
C ASP A 475 -0.71 14.77 -20.99
N ILE A 476 -0.28 15.90 -20.42
CA ILE A 476 -0.78 16.43 -19.14
C ILE A 476 -2.18 17.01 -19.29
N LEU A 477 -2.42 17.85 -20.31
CA LEU A 477 -3.72 18.44 -20.57
C LEU A 477 -4.77 17.38 -20.94
N TYR A 478 -4.38 16.32 -21.64
CA TYR A 478 -5.27 15.19 -21.90
C TYR A 478 -5.63 14.45 -20.60
N SER A 479 -4.70 14.32 -19.65
CA SER A 479 -4.99 13.74 -18.32
C SER A 479 -6.02 14.58 -17.55
N LEU A 480 -5.87 15.90 -17.58
CA LEU A 480 -6.84 16.83 -16.98
C LEU A 480 -8.21 16.74 -17.66
N TYR A 481 -8.25 16.76 -19.00
CA TYR A 481 -9.46 16.54 -19.78
C TYR A 481 -10.16 15.25 -19.36
N PHE A 482 -9.43 14.13 -19.38
CA PHE A 482 -9.99 12.82 -19.08
C PHE A 482 -10.56 12.78 -17.66
N THR A 483 -9.84 13.36 -16.71
CA THR A 483 -10.26 13.45 -15.30
C THR A 483 -11.58 14.21 -15.15
N ILE A 484 -11.72 15.37 -15.81
CA ILE A 484 -12.94 16.19 -15.73
C ILE A 484 -14.09 15.53 -16.48
N GLU A 485 -13.83 15.04 -17.69
CA GLU A 485 -14.83 14.40 -18.55
C GLU A 485 -15.40 13.14 -17.90
N TRP A 486 -14.55 12.23 -17.42
CA TRP A 486 -14.99 10.97 -16.81
C TRP A 486 -15.38 11.10 -15.33
N GLY A 487 -15.05 12.23 -14.70
CA GLY A 487 -15.47 12.59 -13.34
C GLY A 487 -16.82 13.29 -13.29
N THR A 488 -17.31 13.82 -14.42
CA THR A 488 -18.56 14.57 -14.51
C THR A 488 -19.62 13.75 -15.24
N GLN A 489 -20.74 13.48 -14.58
CA GLN A 489 -21.90 12.90 -15.26
C GLN A 489 -22.83 14.03 -15.71
N ILE A 490 -22.87 14.32 -17.01
CA ILE A 490 -23.71 15.39 -17.58
C ILE A 490 -25.20 15.04 -17.46
N ASP A 491 -25.55 13.82 -17.87
CA ASP A 491 -26.90 13.27 -17.78
C ASP A 491 -26.88 11.72 -17.72
N GLU A 492 -28.07 11.10 -17.73
CA GLU A 492 -28.22 9.65 -17.63
C GLU A 492 -27.74 8.86 -18.86
N ASN A 493 -27.59 9.52 -20.01
CA ASN A 493 -27.13 8.92 -21.28
C ASN A 493 -25.65 9.22 -21.56
N ASP A 494 -24.95 9.82 -20.60
CA ASP A 494 -23.54 10.15 -20.72
C ASP A 494 -22.70 8.88 -20.92
N ARG A 495 -21.88 8.89 -21.98
CA ARG A 495 -21.06 7.74 -22.39
C ARG A 495 -19.69 7.73 -21.70
N THR A 496 -19.30 8.81 -21.04
CA THR A 496 -18.04 8.94 -20.27
C THR A 496 -18.27 8.67 -18.78
N PHE A 497 -19.13 7.70 -18.46
CA PHE A 497 -19.39 7.26 -17.10
C PHE A 497 -18.84 5.86 -16.83
N ASP A 498 -18.13 5.71 -15.70
CA ASP A 498 -17.71 4.42 -15.15
C ASP A 498 -18.10 4.31 -13.67
N THR A 499 -18.71 3.18 -13.31
CA THR A 499 -19.33 2.94 -12.00
C THR A 499 -18.34 2.97 -10.83
N GLU A 500 -17.06 2.72 -11.09
CA GLU A 500 -16.02 2.72 -10.05
C GLU A 500 -15.14 3.98 -10.12
N PHE A 501 -14.85 4.48 -11.33
CA PHE A 501 -14.01 5.67 -11.53
C PHE A 501 -14.75 6.95 -11.17
N THR A 502 -15.92 7.19 -11.76
CA THR A 502 -16.62 8.47 -11.71
C THR A 502 -16.91 8.93 -10.27
N PRO A 503 -17.41 8.08 -9.34
CA PRO A 503 -17.65 8.50 -7.97
C PRO A 503 -16.39 9.00 -7.24
N ARG A 504 -15.23 8.38 -7.47
CA ARG A 504 -13.97 8.79 -6.84
C ARG A 504 -13.46 10.09 -7.46
N THR A 505 -13.43 10.15 -8.79
CA THR A 505 -12.95 11.32 -9.53
C THR A 505 -13.82 12.55 -9.31
N SER A 506 -15.14 12.36 -9.09
CA SER A 506 -16.07 13.45 -8.76
C SER A 506 -15.66 14.28 -7.54
N GLN A 507 -14.95 13.67 -6.59
CA GLN A 507 -14.45 14.36 -5.39
C GLN A 507 -13.23 15.24 -5.69
N ILE A 508 -12.38 14.79 -6.62
CA ILE A 508 -11.17 15.51 -7.03
C ILE A 508 -11.56 16.73 -7.86
N ILE A 509 -12.42 16.56 -8.87
CA ILE A 509 -12.80 17.64 -9.80
C ILE A 509 -13.49 18.81 -9.10
N GLN A 510 -14.15 18.59 -7.96
CA GLN A 510 -14.76 19.66 -7.16
C GLN A 510 -13.73 20.65 -6.62
N THR A 511 -12.48 20.21 -6.48
CA THR A 511 -11.38 21.03 -5.98
C THR A 511 -10.55 21.65 -7.10
N ILE A 512 -10.58 21.13 -8.34
CA ILE A 512 -9.77 21.69 -9.42
C ILE A 512 -10.44 22.96 -9.94
N ILE A 513 -9.75 24.10 -9.82
CA ILE A 513 -10.25 25.40 -10.26
C ILE A 513 -9.83 25.70 -11.70
N GLY A 514 -8.59 25.37 -12.06
CA GLY A 514 -8.05 25.61 -13.38
C GLY A 514 -6.55 25.37 -13.44
N VAL A 515 -6.02 25.38 -14.65
CA VAL A 515 -4.59 25.26 -14.91
C VAL A 515 -4.09 26.38 -15.82
N ASN A 516 -2.84 26.77 -15.64
CA ASN A 516 -2.19 27.77 -16.47
C ASN A 516 -0.85 27.22 -16.98
N PRO A 517 -0.80 26.69 -18.21
CA PRO A 517 0.47 26.30 -18.85
C PRO A 517 1.35 27.53 -19.04
N ILE A 518 2.57 27.49 -18.49
CA ILE A 518 3.49 28.62 -18.50
C ILE A 518 4.44 28.54 -19.70
N ASP A 519 4.94 27.33 -19.97
CA ASP A 519 5.84 27.01 -21.07
C ASP A 519 5.68 25.52 -21.49
N GLU A 520 6.75 24.90 -21.98
CA GLU A 520 6.71 23.56 -22.57
C GLU A 520 6.62 22.42 -21.54
N ASP A 521 7.10 22.65 -20.32
CA ASP A 521 7.18 21.66 -19.22
C ASP A 521 6.69 22.19 -17.87
N THR A 522 6.32 23.47 -17.76
CA THR A 522 5.82 24.08 -16.53
C THR A 522 4.33 24.38 -16.58
N ILE A 523 3.58 23.96 -15.54
CA ILE A 523 2.15 24.27 -15.36
C ILE A 523 1.86 24.75 -13.95
N GLU A 524 1.02 25.77 -13.82
CA GLU A 524 0.40 26.11 -12.53
C GLU A 524 -0.96 25.42 -12.42
N VAL A 525 -1.19 24.74 -11.31
CA VAL A 525 -2.47 24.10 -10.98
C VAL A 525 -3.09 24.81 -9.79
N TYR A 526 -4.32 25.28 -9.96
CA TYR A 526 -5.07 26.00 -8.94
C TYR A 526 -6.14 25.07 -8.36
N VAL A 527 -6.10 24.87 -7.04
CA VAL A 527 -7.02 23.96 -6.33
C VAL A 527 -7.66 24.60 -5.11
N ASP A 528 -8.90 24.23 -4.85
CA ASP A 528 -9.61 24.48 -3.61
C ASP A 528 -9.33 23.37 -2.58
N TYR A 529 -8.04 23.18 -2.29
CA TYR A 529 -7.54 22.17 -1.36
C TYR A 529 -6.48 22.77 -0.44
N TRP A 530 -6.48 22.36 0.83
CA TRP A 530 -5.47 22.73 1.81
C TRP A 530 -5.07 21.53 2.66
N HIS A 531 -3.78 21.49 2.99
CA HIS A 531 -3.21 20.64 4.02
C HIS A 531 -2.12 21.45 4.75
N PHE A 532 -1.84 21.12 6.01
CA PHE A 532 -0.74 21.74 6.75
C PHE A 532 0.66 21.27 6.30
N ASP A 533 0.71 20.37 5.31
CA ASP A 533 1.92 19.80 4.71
C ASP A 533 1.88 20.10 3.21
N GLU A 534 2.91 20.76 2.69
CA GLU A 534 2.98 21.18 1.29
C GLU A 534 3.05 19.98 0.33
N GLY A 535 3.69 18.88 0.75
CA GLY A 535 3.77 17.65 -0.04
C GLY A 535 2.40 17.01 -0.27
N GLU A 536 1.49 17.10 0.70
CA GLU A 536 0.10 16.63 0.51
C GLU A 536 -0.72 17.56 -0.41
N ILE A 537 -0.49 18.88 -0.37
CA ILE A 537 -1.10 19.81 -1.35
C ILE A 537 -0.62 19.49 -2.77
N ALA A 538 0.67 19.21 -2.92
CA ALA A 538 1.27 18.84 -4.19
C ALA A 538 0.73 17.52 -4.74
N ASP A 539 0.71 16.47 -3.92
CA ASP A 539 0.20 15.15 -4.30
C ASP A 539 -1.28 15.21 -4.72
N TRP A 540 -2.06 16.11 -4.11
CA TRP A 540 -3.45 16.35 -4.49
C TRP A 540 -3.58 17.11 -5.83
N ALA A 541 -2.77 18.14 -6.04
CA ALA A 541 -2.84 19.00 -7.23
C ALA A 541 -2.15 18.41 -8.46
N VAL A 542 -1.37 17.33 -8.31
CA VAL A 542 -0.53 16.80 -9.38
C VAL A 542 -1.37 16.29 -10.56
N LEU A 543 -0.97 16.71 -11.77
CA LEU A 543 -1.55 16.22 -13.01
C LEU A 543 -0.50 15.40 -13.74
N TRP A 544 -0.77 14.12 -13.93
CA TRP A 544 0.17 13.22 -14.58
C TRP A 544 -0.57 12.19 -15.42
N ASN A 545 0.04 11.76 -16.52
CA ASN A 545 -0.45 10.62 -17.29
C ASN A 545 0.57 9.49 -17.22
N SER A 546 0.07 8.26 -17.07
CA SER A 546 0.92 7.06 -16.98
C SER A 546 1.14 6.38 -18.33
N MET A 547 0.55 6.92 -19.40
CA MET A 547 0.62 6.43 -20.77
C MET A 547 0.46 7.58 -21.77
N PRO A 548 0.88 7.41 -23.03
CA PRO A 548 0.69 8.42 -24.07
C PRO A 548 -0.80 8.73 -24.31
N TRP A 549 -1.13 10.01 -24.56
CA TRP A 549 -2.51 10.43 -24.80
C TRP A 549 -3.19 9.67 -25.95
N GLU A 550 -2.44 9.22 -26.97
CA GLU A 550 -3.03 8.50 -28.10
C GLU A 550 -3.53 7.10 -27.71
N ILE A 551 -2.86 6.44 -26.75
CA ILE A 551 -3.31 5.17 -26.19
C ILE A 551 -4.55 5.42 -25.34
N SER A 552 -4.51 6.42 -24.46
CA SER A 552 -5.66 6.80 -23.62
C SER A 552 -6.90 7.13 -24.48
N SER A 553 -6.73 7.85 -25.59
CA SER A 553 -7.82 8.21 -26.51
C SER A 553 -8.40 7.01 -27.24
N ALA A 554 -7.57 6.05 -27.68
CA ALA A 554 -8.05 4.81 -28.27
C ALA A 554 -8.81 3.95 -27.25
N MET A 555 -8.35 3.92 -25.99
CA MET A 555 -9.04 3.22 -24.90
C MET A 555 -10.39 3.87 -24.58
N GLU A 556 -10.41 5.19 -24.42
CA GLU A 556 -11.62 5.99 -24.20
C GLU A 556 -12.66 5.70 -25.28
N LYS A 557 -12.26 5.78 -26.55
CA LYS A 557 -13.14 5.53 -27.68
C LYS A 557 -13.71 4.11 -27.67
N ALA A 558 -12.89 3.10 -27.36
CA ALA A 558 -13.32 1.70 -27.25
C ALA A 558 -14.37 1.48 -26.14
N VAL A 559 -14.21 2.16 -25.00
CA VAL A 559 -15.17 2.09 -23.90
C VAL A 559 -16.46 2.83 -24.25
N MET A 560 -16.36 4.04 -24.82
CA MET A 560 -17.54 4.80 -25.25
C MET A 560 -18.37 4.00 -26.25
N ASP A 561 -17.74 3.30 -27.21
CA ASP A 561 -18.39 2.43 -28.20
C ASP A 561 -18.92 1.10 -27.64
N GLY A 562 -18.80 0.88 -26.33
CA GLY A 562 -19.35 -0.30 -25.65
C GLY A 562 -18.66 -1.60 -26.06
N LYS A 563 -17.38 -1.54 -26.45
CA LYS A 563 -16.59 -2.75 -26.79
C LYS A 563 -15.91 -3.36 -25.58
N VAL A 564 -15.51 -2.53 -24.64
CA VAL A 564 -14.79 -2.88 -23.41
C VAL A 564 -15.20 -1.94 -22.28
N SER A 565 -14.75 -2.20 -21.06
CA SER A 565 -14.94 -1.31 -19.89
C SER A 565 -13.64 -1.11 -19.13
N PHE A 566 -13.47 0.07 -18.52
CA PHE A 566 -12.32 0.38 -17.67
C PHE A 566 -12.36 -0.37 -16.35
N SER A 567 -13.53 -0.39 -15.70
CA SER A 567 -13.74 -1.10 -14.44
C SER A 567 -14.36 -2.47 -14.65
N ARG A 568 -14.22 -3.30 -13.62
CA ARG A 568 -14.77 -4.65 -13.59
C ARG A 568 -16.30 -4.65 -13.40
N SER A 569 -16.82 -3.76 -12.58
CA SER A 569 -18.27 -3.60 -12.41
C SER A 569 -18.90 -3.07 -13.70
N GLY A 570 -18.24 -2.12 -14.38
CA GLY A 570 -18.64 -1.68 -15.71
C GLY A 570 -18.61 -2.81 -16.74
N ALA A 571 -17.60 -3.68 -16.73
CA ALA A 571 -17.50 -4.83 -17.63
C ALA A 571 -18.64 -5.83 -17.39
N THR A 572 -18.97 -6.08 -16.12
CA THR A 572 -20.03 -7.02 -15.70
C THR A 572 -21.41 -6.49 -16.07
N SER A 573 -21.71 -5.23 -15.76
CA SER A 573 -23.00 -4.60 -16.04
C SER A 573 -23.29 -4.44 -17.53
N LYS A 574 -22.27 -4.08 -18.33
CA LYS A 574 -22.37 -3.91 -19.79
C LYS A 574 -22.19 -5.23 -20.56
N ASN A 575 -21.82 -6.33 -19.88
CA ASN A 575 -21.49 -7.63 -20.48
C ASN A 575 -20.42 -7.53 -21.60
N VAL A 576 -19.32 -6.85 -21.29
CA VAL A 576 -18.15 -6.64 -22.17
C VAL A 576 -16.86 -7.05 -21.47
N ASN A 577 -15.75 -7.09 -22.20
CA ASN A 577 -14.44 -7.40 -21.59
C ASN A 577 -13.97 -6.26 -20.69
N TRP A 578 -13.31 -6.62 -19.58
CA TRP A 578 -12.54 -5.69 -18.75
C TRP A 578 -11.20 -5.42 -19.44
N LEU A 579 -11.02 -4.19 -19.92
CA LEU A 579 -9.93 -3.82 -20.83
C LEU A 579 -8.55 -4.13 -20.24
N SER A 580 -7.75 -4.93 -20.95
CA SER A 580 -6.40 -5.29 -20.51
C SER A 580 -5.38 -5.13 -21.64
N LEU A 581 -4.53 -4.11 -21.56
CA LEU A 581 -3.56 -3.76 -22.62
C LEU A 581 -2.47 -4.81 -22.83
N ILE A 582 -2.24 -5.69 -21.85
CA ILE A 582 -1.30 -6.80 -21.96
C ILE A 582 -1.86 -7.99 -22.75
N ILE A 583 -3.18 -8.04 -22.95
CA ILE A 583 -3.87 -9.13 -23.65
C ILE A 583 -3.89 -8.82 -25.15
N PRO A 584 -3.36 -9.71 -26.02
CA PRO A 584 -3.25 -9.44 -27.45
C PRO A 584 -4.56 -9.11 -28.18
N THR A 585 -5.69 -9.69 -27.75
CA THR A 585 -7.00 -9.39 -28.37
C THR A 585 -7.43 -7.96 -28.12
N ASP A 586 -7.27 -7.49 -26.88
CA ASP A 586 -7.62 -6.14 -26.48
C ASP A 586 -6.61 -5.13 -27.04
N ALA A 587 -5.32 -5.48 -27.07
CA ALA A 587 -4.30 -4.66 -27.72
C ALA A 587 -4.56 -4.48 -29.23
N ASN A 588 -5.04 -5.51 -29.92
CA ASN A 588 -5.44 -5.39 -31.33
C ASN A 588 -6.66 -4.49 -31.51
N LEU A 589 -7.64 -4.54 -30.60
CA LEU A 589 -8.76 -3.59 -30.61
C LEU A 589 -8.26 -2.14 -30.49
N ILE A 590 -7.33 -1.86 -29.57
CA ILE A 590 -6.72 -0.53 -29.44
C ILE A 590 -5.98 -0.13 -30.73
N LYS A 591 -5.25 -1.06 -31.35
CA LYS A 591 -4.59 -0.82 -32.64
C LYS A 591 -5.57 -0.47 -33.75
N GLU A 592 -6.72 -1.12 -33.83
CA GLU A 592 -7.76 -0.82 -34.82
C GLU A 592 -8.26 0.63 -34.69
N TYR A 593 -8.49 1.10 -33.47
CA TYR A 593 -8.86 2.50 -33.23
C TYR A 593 -7.73 3.48 -33.59
N LEU A 594 -6.48 3.17 -33.27
CA LEU A 594 -5.33 3.98 -33.70
C LEU A 594 -5.23 4.05 -35.23
N GLN A 595 -5.49 2.95 -35.94
CA GLN A 595 -5.52 2.92 -37.41
C GLN A 595 -6.68 3.75 -37.97
N GLU A 596 -7.87 3.69 -37.35
CA GLU A 596 -9.00 4.55 -37.68
C GLU A 596 -8.64 6.03 -37.50
N PHE A 597 -8.04 6.39 -36.37
CA PHE A 597 -7.60 7.75 -36.07
C PHE A 597 -6.59 8.24 -37.10
N LYS A 598 -5.61 7.41 -37.42
CA LYS A 598 -4.62 7.70 -38.47
C LYS A 598 -5.29 7.97 -39.82
N ASN A 599 -6.15 7.06 -40.28
CA ASN A 599 -6.78 7.12 -41.59
C ASN A 599 -7.74 8.32 -41.74
N SER A 600 -8.37 8.72 -40.64
CA SER A 600 -9.32 9.85 -40.61
C SER A 600 -8.67 11.20 -40.27
N ASN A 601 -7.36 11.23 -39.97
CA ASN A 601 -6.68 12.39 -39.38
C ASN A 601 -7.39 12.91 -38.12
N TYR A 602 -7.82 11.98 -37.26
CA TYR A 602 -8.51 12.30 -36.03
C TYR A 602 -7.62 13.08 -35.07
N ILE A 603 -8.18 14.14 -34.50
CA ILE A 603 -7.58 14.92 -33.41
C ILE A 603 -8.59 14.90 -32.26
N PRO A 604 -8.23 14.38 -31.06
CA PRO A 604 -9.09 14.39 -29.89
C PRO A 604 -9.57 15.81 -29.58
N VAL A 605 -10.83 15.96 -29.16
CA VAL A 605 -11.44 17.28 -28.98
C VAL A 605 -10.63 18.15 -28.01
N ALA A 606 -10.14 17.55 -26.92
CA ALA A 606 -9.28 18.19 -25.94
C ALA A 606 -7.96 18.75 -26.48
N LEU A 607 -7.48 18.28 -27.65
CA LEU A 607 -6.19 18.68 -28.23
C LEU A 607 -6.34 19.54 -29.49
N LYS A 608 -7.59 19.81 -29.94
CA LYS A 608 -7.84 20.55 -31.19
C LYS A 608 -7.34 21.99 -31.17
N GLU A 609 -7.35 22.63 -30.00
CA GLU A 609 -7.01 24.04 -29.85
C GLU A 609 -5.49 24.27 -29.76
N ASN A 610 -4.73 23.28 -29.29
CA ASN A 610 -3.32 23.45 -28.94
C ASN A 610 -2.36 23.34 -30.12
N TYR A 611 -2.61 22.52 -31.15
CA TYR A 611 -1.65 22.36 -32.25
C TYR A 611 -2.30 21.98 -33.58
N GLN A 612 -1.89 22.67 -34.66
CA GLN A 612 -2.36 22.44 -36.04
C GLN A 612 -1.43 21.55 -36.89
N ASN A 613 -0.39 20.96 -36.29
CA ASN A 613 0.54 20.11 -37.03
C ASN A 613 0.02 18.67 -37.14
N SER A 614 -0.61 18.33 -38.27
CA SER A 614 -1.10 16.98 -38.52
C SER A 614 -0.01 15.90 -38.42
N GLN A 615 1.26 16.23 -38.67
CA GLN A 615 2.37 15.27 -38.59
C GLN A 615 2.62 14.79 -37.15
N TYR A 616 2.41 15.65 -36.15
CA TYR A 616 2.55 15.29 -34.73
C TYR A 616 1.64 14.11 -34.38
N PHE A 617 0.35 14.24 -34.67
CA PHE A 617 -0.64 13.21 -34.40
C PHE A 617 -0.36 11.92 -35.19
N GLN A 618 -0.01 12.05 -36.47
CA GLN A 618 0.29 10.91 -37.34
C GLN A 618 1.50 10.11 -36.85
N ASN A 619 2.58 10.78 -36.42
CA ASN A 619 3.78 10.13 -35.88
C ASN A 619 3.49 9.35 -34.59
N ARG A 620 2.67 9.91 -33.71
CA ARG A 620 2.27 9.25 -32.46
C ARG A 620 1.42 8.02 -32.72
N TYR A 621 0.40 8.13 -33.59
CA TYR A 621 -0.39 6.97 -34.00
C TYR A 621 0.48 5.88 -34.64
N ASP A 622 1.39 6.24 -35.54
CA ASP A 622 2.29 5.29 -36.20
C ASP A 622 3.22 4.57 -35.23
N SER A 623 3.80 5.30 -34.27
CA SER A 623 4.70 4.74 -33.28
C SER A 623 3.97 3.77 -32.35
N SER A 624 2.76 4.12 -31.91
CA SER A 624 1.91 3.27 -31.07
C SER A 624 1.38 2.04 -31.83
N ILE A 625 1.00 2.16 -33.10
CA ILE A 625 0.64 1.00 -33.94
C ILE A 625 1.84 0.05 -34.09
N LYS A 626 3.01 0.59 -34.45
CA LYS A 626 4.24 -0.20 -34.62
C LYS A 626 4.65 -0.90 -33.32
N TRP A 627 4.48 -0.23 -32.17
CA TRP A 627 4.71 -0.83 -30.86
C TRP A 627 3.84 -2.07 -30.66
N ILE A 628 2.54 -1.96 -30.91
CA ILE A 628 1.61 -3.08 -30.74
C ILE A 628 1.93 -4.22 -31.72
N GLU A 629 2.28 -3.92 -32.97
CA GLU A 629 2.67 -4.92 -33.96
C GLU A 629 3.96 -5.66 -33.57
N THR A 630 4.90 -4.96 -32.94
CA THR A 630 6.20 -5.52 -32.55
C THR A 630 6.13 -6.32 -31.25
N ASN A 631 5.40 -5.82 -30.25
CA ASN A 631 5.39 -6.38 -28.89
C ASN A 631 4.13 -7.20 -28.57
N ASN A 632 3.11 -7.17 -29.45
CA ASN A 632 1.84 -7.88 -29.27
C ASN A 632 1.04 -7.48 -28.01
N HIS A 633 1.27 -6.26 -27.52
CA HIS A 633 0.53 -5.62 -26.42
C HIS A 633 0.50 -4.10 -26.60
N ALA A 634 -0.41 -3.41 -25.92
CA ALA A 634 -0.59 -1.96 -25.97
C ALA A 634 -0.03 -1.21 -24.74
N VAL A 635 0.70 -1.90 -23.86
CA VAL A 635 1.39 -1.28 -22.71
C VAL A 635 2.55 -0.40 -23.19
N ILE A 636 2.42 0.92 -23.04
CA ILE A 636 3.44 1.94 -23.29
C ILE A 636 3.42 2.89 -22.08
N SER A 637 4.59 3.20 -21.52
CA SER A 637 4.74 4.15 -20.41
C SER A 637 6.12 4.81 -20.44
N ASN A 638 6.60 5.33 -19.32
CA ASN A 638 7.74 6.26 -19.22
C ASN A 638 8.79 5.87 -18.16
N GLY A 639 8.66 4.71 -17.54
CA GLY A 639 9.56 4.23 -16.50
C GLY A 639 10.87 3.64 -17.04
N PRO A 640 11.79 3.25 -16.14
CA PRO A 640 13.12 2.77 -16.48
C PRO A 640 13.11 1.38 -17.12
N PHE A 641 11.99 0.66 -17.06
CA PHE A 641 11.78 -0.59 -17.76
C PHE A 641 10.56 -0.50 -18.67
N TYR A 642 10.56 -1.25 -19.77
CA TYR A 642 9.39 -1.46 -20.60
C TYR A 642 8.97 -2.92 -20.61
N LEU A 643 7.68 -3.19 -20.83
CA LEU A 643 7.18 -4.55 -20.95
C LEU A 643 7.76 -5.19 -22.23
N LYS A 644 8.56 -6.25 -22.06
CA LYS A 644 9.18 -6.97 -23.18
C LYS A 644 8.33 -8.15 -23.63
N SER A 645 7.82 -8.92 -22.67
CA SER A 645 7.03 -10.10 -22.98
C SER A 645 6.10 -10.50 -21.84
N TYR A 646 4.97 -11.06 -22.25
CA TYR A 646 3.97 -11.65 -21.38
C TYR A 646 3.71 -13.09 -21.87
N SER A 647 4.04 -14.07 -21.04
CA SER A 647 3.90 -15.49 -21.38
C SER A 647 3.11 -16.21 -20.28
N PRO A 648 1.77 -16.21 -20.35
CA PRO A 648 0.94 -16.93 -19.38
C PRO A 648 1.16 -18.44 -19.40
N GLU A 649 1.56 -19.02 -20.55
CA GLU A 649 1.88 -20.46 -20.65
C GLU A 649 3.09 -20.85 -19.79
N SER A 650 4.15 -20.02 -19.81
CA SER A 650 5.32 -20.21 -18.95
C SER A 650 5.16 -19.57 -17.57
N ARG A 651 4.03 -18.86 -17.34
CA ARG A 651 3.74 -18.08 -16.13
C ARG A 651 4.85 -17.07 -15.81
N THR A 652 5.29 -16.36 -16.85
CA THR A 652 6.32 -15.32 -16.74
C THR A 652 5.91 -14.00 -17.37
N ILE A 653 6.41 -12.91 -16.79
CA ILE A 653 6.46 -11.57 -17.39
C ILE A 653 7.91 -11.11 -17.36
N THR A 654 8.40 -10.60 -18.48
CA THR A 654 9.75 -10.02 -18.55
C THR A 654 9.65 -8.56 -18.94
N VAL A 655 10.38 -7.71 -18.23
CA VAL A 655 10.59 -6.31 -18.59
C VAL A 655 12.06 -6.09 -18.94
N SER A 656 12.33 -5.18 -19.86
CA SER A 656 13.69 -4.84 -20.28
C SER A 656 14.01 -3.39 -19.92
N ALA A 657 15.27 -3.11 -19.60
CA ALA A 657 15.71 -1.75 -19.32
C ALA A 657 15.44 -0.85 -20.55
N PHE A 658 14.95 0.35 -20.29
CA PHE A 658 14.75 1.40 -21.29
C PHE A 658 15.92 2.38 -21.21
N ASP A 659 17.03 2.00 -21.86
CA ASP A 659 18.25 2.81 -21.94
C ASP A 659 18.10 3.90 -23.01
N ASP A 660 17.30 4.92 -22.71
CA ASP A 660 17.05 6.09 -23.56
C ASP A 660 17.73 7.34 -22.98
N ASP A 661 18.42 8.11 -23.82
CA ASP A 661 19.19 9.30 -23.42
C ASP A 661 18.34 10.41 -22.77
N SER A 662 17.02 10.45 -23.05
CA SER A 662 16.10 11.41 -22.45
C SER A 662 15.58 10.99 -21.08
N TYR A 663 15.81 9.74 -20.65
CA TYR A 663 15.36 9.29 -19.34
C TYR A 663 16.11 10.02 -18.21
N PRO A 664 15.41 10.63 -17.23
CA PRO A 664 16.03 11.62 -16.34
C PRO A 664 16.88 11.03 -15.22
N PHE A 665 16.74 9.73 -14.90
CA PHE A 665 17.43 9.12 -13.76
C PHE A 665 18.47 8.11 -14.18
N LYS A 666 19.60 8.14 -13.48
CA LYS A 666 20.75 7.27 -13.76
C LYS A 666 20.90 6.22 -12.67
N ILE A 667 21.71 5.21 -12.94
CA ILE A 667 22.15 4.26 -11.92
C ILE A 667 22.60 4.99 -10.65
N GLY A 668 22.07 4.56 -9.50
CA GLY A 668 22.45 5.06 -8.18
C GLY A 668 21.60 6.22 -7.65
N GLU A 669 20.66 6.75 -8.43
CA GLU A 669 19.72 7.79 -7.99
C GLU A 669 19.02 7.40 -6.67
N TRP A 670 18.60 6.15 -6.56
CA TRP A 670 17.81 5.65 -5.43
C TRP A 670 18.64 4.96 -4.33
N ALA A 671 19.97 5.10 -4.37
CA ALA A 671 20.88 4.42 -3.43
C ALA A 671 20.70 4.89 -1.97
N GLU A 672 20.12 6.08 -1.76
CA GLU A 672 19.79 6.58 -0.42
C GLU A 672 18.75 5.70 0.31
N PHE A 673 17.91 4.97 -0.44
CA PHE A 673 16.89 4.10 0.13
C PHE A 673 17.40 2.69 0.48
N GLU A 674 18.69 2.40 0.30
CA GLU A 674 19.24 1.08 0.64
C GLU A 674 19.28 0.81 2.15
N LYS A 675 19.42 1.86 2.98
CA LYS A 675 19.63 1.72 4.42
C LYS A 675 18.88 2.79 5.20
N ALA A 676 17.74 2.39 5.80
CA ALA A 676 17.05 3.20 6.79
C ALA A 676 17.87 3.33 8.09
N LYS A 677 17.97 4.57 8.61
CA LYS A 677 18.54 4.84 9.93
C LYS A 677 17.45 4.74 11.00
N LEU A 678 17.04 3.52 11.31
CA LEU A 678 15.98 3.26 12.29
C LEU A 678 16.32 3.82 13.68
N PRO A 679 15.36 4.42 14.40
CA PRO A 679 15.51 4.72 15.82
C PRO A 679 15.69 3.41 16.59
N ILE A 680 16.54 3.41 17.62
CA ILE A 680 16.81 2.22 18.44
C ILE A 680 16.88 2.64 19.91
N ILE A 681 16.13 1.94 20.77
CA ILE A 681 16.29 1.99 22.23
C ILE A 681 17.42 1.02 22.62
N LYS A 682 18.55 1.57 23.06
CA LYS A 682 19.73 0.78 23.46
C LYS A 682 19.62 0.27 24.89
N ASN A 683 19.12 1.08 25.80
CA ASN A 683 19.04 0.76 27.21
C ASN A 683 17.95 1.57 27.91
N ILE A 684 17.31 0.96 28.92
CA ILE A 684 16.35 1.62 29.81
C ILE A 684 16.71 1.28 31.25
N GLU A 685 16.92 2.32 32.07
CA GLU A 685 17.13 2.21 33.51
C GLU A 685 15.91 2.75 34.25
N MET A 686 15.20 1.87 34.96
CA MET A 686 14.00 2.19 35.71
C MET A 686 13.95 1.37 37.01
N LYS A 687 13.34 1.92 38.07
CA LYS A 687 13.05 1.16 39.29
C LYS A 687 11.86 0.20 39.08
N ASN A 688 12.04 -1.05 39.45
CA ASN A 688 10.98 -2.07 39.38
C ASN A 688 9.93 -1.94 40.48
N ILE A 689 10.22 -1.20 41.55
CA ILE A 689 9.28 -0.83 42.62
C ILE A 689 9.35 0.66 42.88
N ILE A 690 8.20 1.31 42.98
CA ILE A 690 8.07 2.68 43.48
C ILE A 690 7.05 2.75 44.61
N GLN A 691 7.21 3.70 45.52
CA GLN A 691 6.17 4.01 46.49
C GLN A 691 5.15 4.95 45.83
N ARG A 692 3.86 4.72 46.08
CA ARG A 692 2.79 5.56 45.53
C ARG A 692 3.00 7.02 45.92
N GLY A 693 2.96 7.92 44.93
CA GLY A 693 3.22 9.34 45.12
C GLY A 693 4.70 9.72 45.27
N GLU A 694 5.65 8.80 45.05
CA GLU A 694 7.04 9.14 44.75
C GLU A 694 7.20 9.46 43.26
N GLU A 695 8.15 10.34 42.94
CA GLU A 695 8.54 10.62 41.56
C GLU A 695 9.20 9.39 40.92
N LEU A 696 8.86 9.13 39.67
CA LEU A 696 9.42 8.02 38.89
C LEU A 696 10.35 8.59 37.81
N GLU A 697 11.64 8.27 37.92
CA GLU A 697 12.65 8.57 36.90
C GLU A 697 12.94 7.33 36.05
N ILE A 698 12.93 7.51 34.73
CA ILE A 698 13.38 6.50 33.77
C ILE A 698 14.46 7.11 32.88
N ARG A 699 15.64 6.50 32.84
CA ARG A 699 16.70 6.92 31.92
C ARG A 699 16.68 6.06 30.68
N VAL A 700 16.67 6.69 29.52
CA VAL A 700 16.61 6.01 28.22
C VAL A 700 17.81 6.41 27.39
N GLU A 701 18.51 5.43 26.83
CA GLU A 701 19.56 5.62 25.84
C GLU A 701 19.05 5.17 24.47
N VAL A 702 19.21 6.02 23.46
CA VAL A 702 18.71 5.81 22.10
C VAL A 702 19.74 6.18 21.04
N ASP A 703 19.58 5.61 19.84
CA ASP A 703 20.27 6.03 18.61
C ASP A 703 19.24 6.47 17.56
N ASN A 704 19.65 7.36 16.63
CA ASN A 704 18.86 7.85 15.49
C ASN A 704 17.42 8.27 15.86
N SER A 705 17.24 8.93 17.01
CA SER A 705 15.92 9.30 17.53
C SER A 705 15.88 10.78 17.85
N ASP A 706 14.77 11.43 17.51
CA ASP A 706 14.52 12.86 17.70
C ASP A 706 13.67 13.12 18.96
N SER A 707 12.81 12.15 19.34
CA SER A 707 11.95 12.25 20.53
C SER A 707 11.62 10.90 21.15
N ILE A 708 11.12 10.92 22.39
CA ILE A 708 10.54 9.77 23.10
C ILE A 708 9.09 10.08 23.47
N LEU A 709 8.18 9.14 23.23
CA LEU A 709 6.81 9.16 23.74
C LEU A 709 6.63 8.04 24.78
N TYR A 710 6.12 8.35 25.97
CA TYR A 710 5.80 7.30 26.96
C TYR A 710 4.31 7.25 27.29
N PHE A 711 3.85 6.07 27.69
CA PHE A 711 2.52 5.83 28.24
C PHE A 711 2.64 5.12 29.58
N LEU A 712 1.93 5.64 30.58
CA LEU A 712 1.82 5.07 31.91
C LEU A 712 0.39 4.60 32.14
N THR A 713 0.22 3.32 32.47
CA THR A 713 -1.11 2.72 32.70
C THR A 713 -1.18 2.05 34.06
N ASN A 714 -2.35 2.13 34.69
CA ASN A 714 -2.56 1.53 36.00
C ASN A 714 -2.94 0.05 35.94
N THR A 715 -3.14 -0.57 37.11
CA THR A 715 -3.55 -1.98 37.28
C THR A 715 -4.86 -2.36 36.57
N GLU A 716 -5.74 -1.39 36.30
CA GLU A 716 -7.01 -1.59 35.59
C GLU A 716 -6.87 -1.37 34.07
N GLY A 717 -5.67 -1.02 33.59
CA GLY A 717 -5.39 -0.68 32.21
C GLY A 717 -5.82 0.75 31.82
N ARG A 718 -6.13 1.62 32.79
CA ARG A 718 -6.43 3.03 32.50
C ARG A 718 -5.14 3.82 32.33
N MET A 719 -5.08 4.68 31.31
CA MET A 719 -3.98 5.60 31.10
C MET A 719 -3.97 6.65 32.23
N ILE A 720 -2.79 6.85 32.84
CA ILE A 720 -2.54 7.81 33.90
C ILE A 720 -1.78 9.02 33.37
N SER A 721 -0.81 8.80 32.49
CA SER A 721 0.04 9.87 31.96
C SER A 721 0.63 9.45 30.62
N SER A 722 0.78 10.42 29.72
CA SER A 722 1.47 10.28 28.45
C SER A 722 2.09 11.63 28.07
N GLU A 723 3.31 11.62 27.54
CA GLU A 723 4.02 12.84 27.11
C GLU A 723 5.12 12.51 26.09
N THR A 724 5.32 13.43 25.15
CA THR A 724 6.42 13.39 24.17
C THR A 724 7.53 14.33 24.60
N LEU A 725 8.76 13.82 24.66
CA LEU A 725 9.95 14.54 25.08
C LEU A 725 10.99 14.55 23.96
N ASN A 726 11.45 15.74 23.56
CA ASN A 726 12.51 15.88 22.55
C ASN A 726 13.87 15.47 23.14
N ILE A 727 14.72 14.87 22.31
CA ILE A 727 16.04 14.38 22.70
C ILE A 727 17.11 15.31 22.13
N ASP A 728 18.06 15.72 22.98
CA ASP A 728 19.30 16.37 22.56
C ASP A 728 20.46 15.41 22.84
N GLY A 729 20.98 14.75 21.79
CA GLY A 729 21.97 13.68 21.89
C GLY A 729 21.36 12.28 21.94
N ASN A 730 21.94 11.38 22.76
CA ASN A 730 21.60 9.94 22.76
C ASN A 730 20.97 9.47 24.08
N ARG A 731 20.74 10.38 25.05
CA ARG A 731 20.22 10.04 26.38
C ARG A 731 19.18 11.04 26.85
N ILE A 732 18.13 10.54 27.48
CA ILE A 732 17.07 11.36 28.08
C ILE A 732 16.60 10.75 29.40
N THR A 733 16.16 11.60 30.33
CA THR A 733 15.51 11.16 31.58
C THR A 733 14.04 11.56 31.54
N VAL A 734 13.15 10.57 31.47
CA VAL A 734 11.70 10.73 31.62
C VAL A 734 11.40 10.85 33.11
N THR A 735 10.76 11.93 33.51
CA THR A 735 10.41 12.20 34.92
C THR A 735 8.90 12.26 35.05
N VAL A 736 8.30 11.26 35.71
CA VAL A 736 6.86 11.24 35.99
C VAL A 736 6.63 11.83 37.38
N PRO A 737 5.92 12.98 37.48
CA PRO A 737 5.74 13.67 38.73
C PRO A 737 4.89 12.88 39.72
N SER A 738 5.10 13.14 41.02
CA SER A 738 4.39 12.51 42.13
C SER A 738 2.86 12.64 42.08
N GLU A 739 2.33 13.63 41.36
CA GLU A 739 0.88 13.80 41.17
C GLU A 739 0.30 12.67 40.33
N ASN A 740 0.95 12.31 39.22
CA ASN A 740 0.52 11.24 38.34
C ASN A 740 0.74 9.87 39.00
N THR A 741 1.84 9.70 39.75
CA THR A 741 2.11 8.41 40.43
C THR A 741 1.19 8.12 41.60
N LYS A 742 0.40 9.10 42.09
CA LYS A 742 -0.66 8.87 43.10
C LYS A 742 -1.86 8.11 42.53
N ASP A 743 -2.14 8.32 41.25
CA ASP A 743 -3.27 7.71 40.56
C ASP A 743 -2.93 6.31 39.99
N LEU A 744 -1.68 5.88 40.15
CA LEU A 744 -1.29 4.49 39.96
C LEU A 744 -1.94 3.61 41.04
N GLY A 745 -2.59 2.53 40.61
CA GLY A 745 -3.16 1.53 41.49
C GLY A 745 -2.05 0.75 42.21
N ILE A 746 -2.31 0.29 43.44
CA ILE A 746 -1.37 -0.60 44.16
C ILE A 746 -1.28 -1.93 43.41
N GLY A 747 -0.07 -2.37 43.10
CA GLY A 747 0.18 -3.58 42.33
C GLY A 747 0.95 -3.31 41.03
N ALA A 748 0.74 -4.18 40.04
CA ALA A 748 1.45 -4.10 38.76
C ALA A 748 0.86 -3.02 37.86
N ASN A 749 1.68 -2.02 37.54
CA ASN A 749 1.39 -0.96 36.60
C ASN A 749 2.35 -1.11 35.41
N ASN A 750 1.99 -0.57 34.24
CA ASN A 750 2.80 -0.74 33.04
C ASN A 750 3.29 0.60 32.51
N ILE A 751 4.51 0.58 31.98
CA ILE A 751 5.07 1.66 31.18
C ILE A 751 5.36 1.15 29.77
N LYS A 752 5.07 1.99 28.79
CA LYS A 752 5.49 1.81 27.42
C LYS A 752 6.26 3.05 26.97
N ILE A 753 7.37 2.86 26.27
CA ILE A 753 8.26 3.93 25.79
C ILE A 753 8.51 3.69 24.31
N PHE A 754 8.39 4.74 23.49
CA PHE A 754 8.64 4.72 22.06
C PHE A 754 9.76 5.70 21.74
N ALA A 755 10.77 5.27 20.99
CA ALA A 755 11.79 6.13 20.40
C ALA A 755 11.38 6.46 18.95
N ILE A 756 11.30 7.76 18.64
CA ILE A 756 10.71 8.28 17.40
C ILE A 756 11.78 9.08 16.64
N SER A 757 11.86 8.89 15.31
CA SER A 757 12.64 9.74 14.42
C SER A 757 11.75 10.48 13.42
N ASN A 758 12.12 11.72 13.07
CA ASN A 758 11.52 12.49 11.99
C ASN A 758 11.93 11.99 10.60
N SER A 759 13.12 11.36 10.49
CA SER A 759 13.66 10.85 9.23
C SER A 759 13.20 9.42 8.87
N VAL A 760 12.64 8.70 9.85
CA VAL A 760 12.22 7.30 9.73
C VAL A 760 11.05 7.06 10.70
N LEU A 761 9.81 7.01 10.21
CA LEU A 761 8.60 6.89 11.06
C LEU A 761 8.25 5.44 11.43
N LYS A 762 9.26 4.65 11.78
CA LYS A 762 9.07 3.33 12.40
C LYS A 762 9.70 3.38 13.78
N PRO A 763 8.93 3.67 14.84
CA PRO A 763 9.48 3.81 16.17
C PRO A 763 9.96 2.45 16.69
N ASP A 764 11.02 2.49 17.49
CA ASP A 764 11.36 1.38 18.36
C ASP A 764 10.60 1.54 19.69
N PHE A 765 10.27 0.45 20.36
CA PHE A 765 9.50 0.54 21.59
C PHE A 765 9.94 -0.47 22.64
N TYR A 766 9.70 -0.09 23.89
CA TYR A 766 9.91 -0.90 25.08
C TYR A 766 8.66 -0.90 25.93
N GLU A 767 8.30 -2.06 26.48
CA GLU A 767 7.18 -2.21 27.39
C GLU A 767 7.62 -3.02 28.61
N SER A 768 7.24 -2.56 29.81
CA SER A 768 7.58 -3.23 31.06
C SER A 768 6.56 -2.96 32.15
N SER A 769 6.47 -3.88 33.12
CA SER A 769 5.63 -3.76 34.30
C SER A 769 6.49 -3.44 35.52
N PHE A 770 5.99 -2.56 36.39
CA PHE A 770 6.61 -2.21 37.67
C PHE A 770 5.56 -2.21 38.79
N LEU A 771 6.02 -2.40 40.03
CA LEU A 771 5.15 -2.51 41.19
C LEU A 771 5.03 -1.18 41.94
N VAL A 772 3.80 -0.77 42.22
CA VAL A 772 3.50 0.38 43.08
C VAL A 772 3.03 -0.13 44.44
N THR A 773 3.63 0.39 45.51
CA THR A 773 3.38 -0.04 46.89
C THR A 773 3.02 1.16 47.78
N ASP A 774 2.24 0.92 48.84
CA ASP A 774 1.88 1.95 49.82
C ASP A 774 3.00 2.24 50.84
N VAL A 775 3.97 1.34 50.96
CA VAL A 775 5.08 1.39 51.94
C VAL A 775 6.38 1.14 51.18
N LYS A 776 7.48 1.82 51.54
CA LYS A 776 8.81 1.54 51.01
C LYS A 776 9.15 0.05 51.14
N ALA A 777 9.06 -0.68 50.04
CA ALA A 777 9.34 -2.09 49.97
C ALA A 777 10.47 -2.31 48.95
N GLU A 778 11.52 -3.01 49.37
CA GLU A 778 12.49 -3.61 48.46
C GLU A 778 12.03 -5.04 48.16
N LEU A 779 12.27 -5.53 46.94
CA LEU A 779 12.10 -6.96 46.65
C LEU A 779 12.93 -7.75 47.67
N PRO A 780 12.45 -8.88 48.21
CA PRO A 780 13.32 -9.76 48.96
C PRO A 780 14.51 -10.10 48.06
N THR A 781 15.73 -9.70 48.46
CA THR A 781 16.95 -10.19 47.84
C THR A 781 16.86 -11.71 47.88
N SER A 782 16.71 -12.34 46.72
CA SER A 782 16.89 -13.77 46.66
C SER A 782 18.31 -14.05 47.12
N LEU A 783 18.45 -14.69 48.28
CA LEU A 783 19.55 -15.59 48.54
C LEU A 783 19.36 -16.77 47.57
N SER A 784 19.59 -16.52 46.28
CA SER A 784 20.11 -17.56 45.42
C SER A 784 21.50 -17.85 45.98
N THR A 785 21.59 -18.88 46.83
CA THR A 785 22.76 -19.74 46.81
C THR A 785 23.18 -19.90 45.36
N ASN A 786 24.44 -19.56 45.05
CA ASN A 786 25.07 -19.77 43.75
C ASN A 786 24.69 -21.16 43.22
N ILE A 787 23.66 -21.20 42.39
CA ILE A 787 23.53 -22.22 41.38
C ILE A 787 24.07 -21.50 40.16
N GLU A 788 25.36 -21.71 39.92
CA GLU A 788 25.94 -21.47 38.60
C GLU A 788 25.05 -22.20 37.59
N PHE A 789 24.19 -21.44 36.91
CA PHE A 789 23.90 -21.79 35.54
C PHE A 789 25.19 -21.51 34.79
N THR A 790 25.97 -22.57 34.57
CA THR A 790 26.98 -22.58 33.52
C THR A 790 26.29 -22.15 32.24
N GLU A 791 26.47 -20.89 31.85
CA GLU A 791 26.47 -20.51 30.45
C GLU A 791 27.35 -21.54 29.75
N ASN A 792 26.76 -22.34 28.89
CA ASN A 792 27.51 -23.08 27.90
C ASN A 792 27.98 -22.07 26.83
N LYS A 793 28.78 -21.09 27.26
CA LYS A 793 29.71 -20.38 26.37
C LYS A 793 30.63 -21.47 25.87
N SER A 794 30.62 -21.68 24.56
CA SER A 794 31.59 -22.55 23.93
C SER A 794 32.99 -21.94 24.11
N GLU A 795 33.67 -22.26 25.20
CA GLU A 795 35.09 -22.00 25.41
C GLU A 795 35.93 -22.94 24.52
N TYR A 796 35.72 -22.92 23.20
CA TYR A 796 36.64 -23.56 22.26
C TYR A 796 37.87 -22.69 21.98
N TRP A 797 37.95 -21.45 22.46
CA TRP A 797 39.12 -20.59 22.26
C TRP A 797 40.27 -20.83 23.25
N ILE A 798 40.00 -21.33 24.47
CA ILE A 798 41.05 -21.55 25.48
C ILE A 798 41.87 -22.81 25.16
N TRP A 799 41.32 -23.77 24.41
CA TRP A 799 42.04 -24.97 23.97
C TRP A 799 42.79 -24.81 22.64
N ILE A 800 42.54 -23.75 21.86
CA ILE A 800 43.26 -23.52 20.59
C ILE A 800 44.73 -23.15 20.83
N ILE A 801 45.04 -22.42 21.91
CA ILE A 801 46.42 -21.99 22.21
C ILE A 801 47.32 -23.17 22.65
N PRO A 802 46.89 -24.08 23.56
CA PRO A 802 47.67 -25.28 23.86
C PRO A 802 47.78 -26.25 22.69
N ILE A 803 46.72 -26.43 21.88
CA ILE A 803 46.74 -27.36 20.74
C ILE A 803 47.70 -26.87 19.64
N LEU A 804 47.72 -25.57 19.33
CA LEU A 804 48.71 -24.99 18.42
C LEU A 804 50.14 -25.09 18.97
N PHE A 805 50.32 -24.98 20.29
CA PHE A 805 51.63 -25.18 20.93
C PHE A 805 52.10 -26.64 20.83
N PHE A 806 51.23 -27.63 21.08
CA PHE A 806 51.58 -29.05 20.95
C PHE A 806 51.80 -29.49 19.49
N ILE A 807 51.05 -28.93 18.53
CA ILE A 807 51.31 -29.14 17.09
C ILE A 807 52.64 -28.50 16.69
N GLY A 808 52.95 -27.30 17.19
CA GLY A 808 54.23 -26.62 16.97
C GLY A 808 55.43 -27.39 17.54
N VAL A 809 55.31 -27.93 18.76
CA VAL A 809 56.33 -28.77 19.40
C VAL A 809 56.46 -30.12 18.70
N GLY A 810 55.36 -30.72 18.25
CA GLY A 810 55.36 -31.96 17.47
C GLY A 810 56.06 -31.81 16.11
N VAL A 811 55.85 -30.68 15.42
CA VAL A 811 56.54 -30.37 14.15
C VAL A 811 58.02 -30.02 14.39
N TYR A 812 58.36 -29.37 15.50
CA TYR A 812 59.75 -29.07 15.87
C TYR A 812 60.55 -30.33 16.23
N LEU A 813 59.97 -31.23 17.03
CA LEU A 813 60.60 -32.51 17.40
C LEU A 813 60.71 -33.49 16.21
N LYS A 814 59.76 -33.46 15.27
CA LYS A 814 59.83 -34.23 14.02
C LYS A 814 60.90 -33.71 13.04
N LYS A 815 61.37 -32.48 13.23
CA LYS A 815 62.46 -31.86 12.44
C LYS A 815 63.86 -32.05 13.05
N GLN A 816 63.96 -32.68 14.23
CA GLN A 816 65.22 -33.03 14.89
C GLN A 816 65.56 -34.53 14.86
N TYR A 817 64.67 -35.38 14.33
CA TYR A 817 64.86 -36.83 14.15
C TYR A 817 64.50 -37.33 12.73
N LEU A 818 64.57 -36.43 11.76
CA LEU A 818 64.70 -36.65 10.31
C LEU A 818 65.76 -35.66 9.81
#